data_AF-A0A6J2XMM8-F1
#
_entry.id   AF-A0A6J2XMM8-F1
#
_cell.length_a   1.000
_cell.length_b   1.000
_cell.length_c   1.000
_cell.angle_alpha   90.00
_cell.angle_beta   90.00
_cell.angle_gamma   90.00
#
_symmetry.space_group_name_H-M   'P 1'
#
loop_
_entity.id
_entity.type
_entity.pdbx_description
1 polymer ?
#
loop_
_entity_poly.entity_id
_entity_poly.type
_entity_poly.pdbx_seq_one_letter_code
_entity_poly.pdbx_strand_id
1 'polypeptide(L)'
;NSKIIEQPGVQIIKSAFKERIITYRLSMEEMIVNVKNYFIKLEQKILRIFEDQLRKHTCIKINMELFGYYYNPSTDNHDVKSFNTPFKVICNSSAIKDLIEEFATVIDNKADEFAEKDSGWILLNFIHLEININKFNPLRASSFIELPPEIVRRQAVVNIRNNDDYCFAWSIMAALHTPTGVDFVTSSYPHYSTVLNTAGIDFPISLKDIKKFENQNNISINVYGLEKYYNKISKNEEYEVIGPLHFTNAKKNIHVNLLLINDDDGNLHYCYISDLSKLISKQLSKHNGRKYLCEGCLQYFDTEQKLQYHNSYDCDHVKINLPSKELLKDKCGNVAYENILKFINYQKQMEVPFVIYADFECILKPLNNNENVEDPNSSYTVKKFEHIPYSFAYYIKCSFDDAYSKFEKYRGLDSEKVFINSLEQDALNLYHTFLKTPKKMNTLTELEQTTHNNAKNCHICDKPLLGDKVANHCHITGNYRGPAHSLCNINYKIPNFIPVIMHTLADTLIDEQCKEIKKIFEDEEQFKLLRQKGVFPYIYIDSFEKLEETALPKKDQFFNSLTDEHITDEEYQRPLKVWDLFECENSFILEVTTENVYHDMNRNIHKFDTSNYVPNNMHNMSITQSVVGKFKDEYAGKPIVAFYGTGAKAYCVKTENGLIKKAKGFVESNFDRKGLFASDFRVMHELTPPRTLFLKKCIISGSISNSSSMPV
;
A
#
# COMPACT_ATOMS: atom_id res chain seq x y z
N ASN A 1 40.57 -26.48 -13.30
CA ASN A 1 40.73 -27.91 -12.97
C ASN A 1 40.87 -28.11 -11.47
N SER A 2 39.76 -28.29 -10.78
CA SER A 2 39.66 -28.83 -9.42
C SER A 2 38.74 -30.05 -9.52
N LYS A 3 39.11 -31.18 -8.90
CA LYS A 3 38.35 -32.43 -9.07
C LYS A 3 37.00 -32.32 -8.36
N ILE A 4 35.91 -32.54 -9.08
CA ILE A 4 34.60 -32.79 -8.48
C ILE A 4 34.68 -34.13 -7.76
N ILE A 5 34.28 -34.17 -6.49
CA ILE A 5 34.16 -35.41 -5.72
C ILE A 5 32.71 -35.87 -5.85
N GLU A 6 32.45 -36.73 -6.84
CA GLU A 6 31.19 -37.44 -6.97
C GLU A 6 31.10 -38.51 -5.88
N GLN A 7 30.52 -38.15 -4.74
CA GLN A 7 30.15 -39.10 -3.67
C GLN A 7 28.69 -39.53 -3.85
N PRO A 8 28.37 -40.83 -3.75
CA PRO A 8 27.00 -41.31 -3.93
C PRO A 8 26.04 -40.66 -2.91
N GLY A 9 24.92 -40.15 -3.43
CA GLY A 9 23.92 -39.41 -2.66
C GLY A 9 24.35 -37.99 -2.22
N VAL A 10 25.29 -37.34 -2.92
CA VAL A 10 25.56 -35.88 -2.79
C VAL A 10 25.63 -35.25 -4.18
N GLN A 11 24.80 -34.24 -4.44
CA GLN A 11 24.71 -33.53 -5.72
C GLN A 11 24.73 -32.02 -5.51
N ILE A 12 25.27 -31.26 -6.46
CA ILE A 12 25.13 -29.79 -6.49
C ILE A 12 24.00 -29.47 -7.47
N ILE A 13 22.90 -28.90 -6.98
CA ILE A 13 21.73 -28.59 -7.82
C ILE A 13 21.91 -27.25 -8.54
N LYS A 14 22.43 -26.26 -7.81
CA LYS A 14 22.53 -24.86 -8.23
C LYS A 14 23.83 -24.29 -7.72
N SER A 15 24.53 -23.54 -8.58
CA SER A 15 25.74 -22.79 -8.25
C SER A 15 25.71 -21.46 -9.01
N ALA A 16 25.96 -20.35 -8.31
CA ALA A 16 25.93 -19.01 -8.88
C ALA A 16 27.11 -18.15 -8.41
N PHE A 17 27.38 -17.06 -9.15
CA PHE A 17 28.40 -16.06 -8.82
C PHE A 17 29.80 -16.64 -8.53
N LYS A 18 30.27 -17.61 -9.33
CA LYS A 18 31.54 -18.35 -9.13
C LYS A 18 31.58 -19.09 -7.77
N GLU A 19 30.65 -20.02 -7.55
CA GLU A 19 30.55 -20.83 -6.30
C GLU A 19 30.39 -19.98 -5.01
N ARG A 20 29.83 -18.76 -5.12
CA ARG A 20 29.50 -17.91 -3.95
C ARG A 20 28.11 -18.20 -3.37
N ILE A 21 27.23 -18.85 -4.15
CA ILE A 21 25.95 -19.40 -3.69
C ILE A 21 25.89 -20.82 -4.25
N ILE A 22 25.70 -21.82 -3.39
CA ILE A 22 25.66 -23.25 -3.77
C ILE A 22 24.56 -23.96 -2.99
N THR A 23 23.72 -24.72 -3.69
CA THR A 23 22.77 -25.67 -3.07
C THR A 23 23.27 -27.10 -3.25
N TYR A 24 23.53 -27.77 -2.13
CA TYR A 24 23.81 -29.20 -2.08
C TYR A 24 22.53 -29.98 -1.79
N ARG A 25 22.28 -31.07 -2.53
CA ARG A 25 21.26 -32.07 -2.22
C ARG A 25 21.94 -33.33 -1.69
N LEU A 26 21.49 -33.82 -0.55
CA LEU A 26 21.88 -35.11 0.01
C LEU A 26 20.69 -36.06 -0.04
N SER A 27 20.88 -37.21 -0.66
CA SER A 27 19.88 -38.28 -0.72
C SER A 27 20.43 -39.58 -0.13
N MET A 28 19.52 -40.46 0.28
CA MET A 28 19.81 -41.81 0.77
C MET A 28 18.78 -42.79 0.21
N GLU A 29 19.21 -44.01 -0.05
CA GLU A 29 18.37 -45.11 -0.54
C GLU A 29 17.66 -45.86 0.61
N GLU A 30 18.12 -45.66 1.85
CA GLU A 30 17.52 -46.25 3.05
C GLU A 30 16.24 -45.49 3.47
N MET A 31 15.13 -46.21 3.61
CA MET A 31 13.92 -45.67 4.24
C MET A 31 14.14 -45.45 5.74
N ILE A 32 14.21 -44.18 6.14
CA ILE A 32 14.25 -43.72 7.53
C ILE A 32 13.13 -42.69 7.71
N VAL A 33 12.38 -42.84 8.81
CA VAL A 33 11.17 -42.04 9.11
C VAL A 33 11.30 -41.20 10.40
N ASN A 34 12.51 -41.07 10.95
CA ASN A 34 12.79 -40.21 12.10
C ASN A 34 13.91 -39.21 11.75
N VAL A 35 13.66 -37.91 11.99
CA VAL A 35 14.57 -36.83 11.57
C VAL A 35 15.94 -36.97 12.23
N LYS A 36 16.00 -37.16 13.56
CA LYS A 36 17.25 -37.34 14.31
C LYS A 36 18.11 -38.49 13.74
N ASN A 37 17.51 -39.66 13.48
CA ASN A 37 18.21 -40.79 12.86
C ASN A 37 18.67 -40.52 11.42
N TYR A 38 17.89 -39.78 10.63
CA TYR A 38 18.27 -39.36 9.27
C TYR A 38 19.48 -38.42 9.29
N PHE A 39 19.48 -37.45 10.23
CA PHE A 39 20.59 -36.53 10.45
C PHE A 39 21.86 -37.23 10.95
N ILE A 40 21.76 -38.19 11.87
CA ILE A 40 22.91 -38.97 12.37
C ILE A 40 23.62 -39.70 11.21
N LYS A 41 22.88 -40.33 10.28
CA LYS A 41 23.51 -40.99 9.11
C LYS A 41 24.10 -40.00 8.09
N LEU A 42 23.53 -38.80 7.97
CA LEU A 42 24.07 -37.76 7.10
C LEU A 42 25.20 -36.93 7.73
N GLU A 43 25.40 -37.00 9.05
CA GLU A 43 26.34 -36.15 9.81
C GLU A 43 27.72 -36.05 9.15
N GLN A 44 28.35 -37.18 8.82
CA GLN A 44 29.67 -37.20 8.17
C GLN A 44 29.67 -36.61 6.75
N LYS A 45 28.56 -36.68 6.01
CA LYS A 45 28.44 -36.02 4.70
C LYS A 45 28.28 -34.50 4.89
N ILE A 46 27.47 -34.08 5.85
CA ILE A 46 27.22 -32.67 6.20
C ILE A 46 28.51 -31.99 6.68
N LEU A 47 29.23 -32.60 7.63
CA LEU A 47 30.52 -32.10 8.14
C LEU A 47 31.54 -31.88 7.02
N ARG A 48 31.67 -32.83 6.08
CA ARG A 48 32.58 -32.69 4.93
C ARG A 48 32.20 -31.54 4.01
N ILE A 49 30.91 -31.36 3.72
CA ILE A 49 30.42 -30.23 2.91
C ILE A 49 30.72 -28.90 3.61
N PHE A 50 30.52 -28.83 4.93
CA PHE A 50 30.81 -27.64 5.73
C PHE A 50 32.32 -27.35 5.79
N GLU A 51 33.16 -28.36 6.04
CA GLU A 51 34.62 -28.21 6.02
C GLU A 51 35.14 -27.75 4.65
N ASP A 52 34.75 -28.39 3.54
CA ASP A 52 35.24 -28.01 2.22
C ASP A 52 34.75 -26.62 1.78
N GLN A 53 33.58 -26.17 2.25
CA GLN A 53 33.13 -24.80 2.03
C GLN A 53 33.82 -23.78 2.94
N LEU A 54 34.15 -24.13 4.19
CA LEU A 54 34.96 -23.29 5.09
C LEU A 54 36.43 -23.17 4.63
N ARG A 55 36.96 -24.19 3.96
CA ARG A 55 38.28 -24.14 3.28
C ARG A 55 38.29 -23.22 2.06
N LYS A 56 37.14 -23.05 1.38
CA LYS A 56 36.97 -22.13 0.24
C LYS A 56 36.64 -20.69 0.66
N HIS A 57 35.79 -20.55 1.68
CA HIS A 57 35.20 -19.29 2.13
C HIS A 57 35.33 -19.21 3.66
N THR A 58 36.04 -18.19 4.17
CA THR A 58 36.45 -18.10 5.58
C THR A 58 35.31 -18.21 6.59
N CYS A 59 34.10 -17.81 6.20
CA CYS A 59 32.85 -18.12 6.88
C CYS A 59 31.72 -18.23 5.83
N ILE A 60 30.59 -18.84 6.23
CA ILE A 60 29.46 -19.15 5.36
C ILE A 60 28.13 -18.98 6.10
N LYS A 61 27.05 -18.66 5.35
CA LYS A 61 25.68 -18.52 5.86
C LYS A 61 24.81 -19.62 5.28
N ILE A 62 24.37 -20.53 6.15
CA ILE A 62 23.74 -21.80 5.78
C ILE A 62 22.31 -21.87 6.29
N ASN A 63 21.41 -22.41 5.47
CA ASN A 63 20.21 -23.09 5.98
C ASN A 63 20.13 -24.53 5.46
N MET A 64 19.18 -25.27 6.02
CA MET A 64 18.84 -26.62 5.61
C MET A 64 17.34 -26.71 5.36
N GLU A 65 16.93 -27.60 4.46
CA GLU A 65 15.53 -27.91 4.18
C GLU A 65 15.35 -29.39 3.89
N LEU A 66 14.59 -30.09 4.74
CA LEU A 66 14.34 -31.52 4.62
C LEU A 66 13.02 -31.78 3.90
N PHE A 67 13.04 -32.56 2.82
CA PHE A 67 11.87 -32.94 2.03
C PHE A 67 11.44 -34.36 2.35
N GLY A 68 10.16 -34.55 2.69
CA GLY A 68 9.55 -35.86 2.96
C GLY A 68 8.27 -36.09 2.17
N TYR A 69 7.96 -37.34 1.90
CA TYR A 69 6.73 -37.77 1.25
C TYR A 69 5.71 -38.20 2.32
N TYR A 70 4.54 -37.57 2.31
CA TYR A 70 3.50 -37.74 3.33
C TYR A 70 2.20 -38.24 2.70
N TYR A 71 1.50 -39.11 3.43
CA TYR A 71 0.19 -39.65 3.06
C TYR A 71 -0.87 -39.22 4.08
N ASN A 72 -2.06 -38.85 3.62
CA ASN A 72 -3.21 -38.54 4.48
C ASN A 72 -4.29 -39.63 4.40
N PRO A 73 -4.44 -40.48 5.45
CA PRO A 73 -5.48 -41.52 5.48
C PRO A 73 -6.92 -41.00 5.47
N SER A 74 -7.14 -39.73 5.81
CA SER A 74 -8.47 -39.10 5.85
C SER A 74 -8.95 -38.58 4.48
N THR A 75 -8.03 -38.42 3.51
CA THR A 75 -8.36 -37.89 2.18
C THR A 75 -7.75 -38.70 1.03
N ASP A 76 -7.12 -39.84 1.31
CA ASP A 76 -6.37 -40.71 0.37
C ASP A 76 -5.36 -39.97 -0.54
N ASN A 77 -4.79 -38.86 -0.02
CA ASN A 77 -3.86 -38.01 -0.79
C ASN A 77 -2.42 -38.25 -0.37
N HIS A 78 -1.52 -38.17 -1.34
CA HIS A 78 -0.07 -38.20 -1.14
C HIS A 78 0.53 -36.86 -1.60
N ASP A 79 1.47 -36.29 -0.83
CA ASP A 79 2.08 -34.99 -1.14
C ASP A 79 3.51 -34.88 -0.57
N VAL A 80 4.32 -33.98 -1.14
CA VAL A 80 5.68 -33.67 -0.66
C VAL A 80 5.62 -32.46 0.27
N LYS A 81 6.11 -32.61 1.50
CA LYS A 81 6.24 -31.50 2.47
C LYS A 81 7.70 -31.23 2.77
N SER A 82 8.05 -29.96 3.00
CA SER A 82 9.40 -29.53 3.33
C SER A 82 9.46 -28.75 4.65
N PHE A 83 10.56 -28.91 5.38
CA PHE A 83 10.80 -28.26 6.66
C PHE A 83 12.17 -27.61 6.68
N ASN A 84 12.18 -26.27 6.70
CA ASN A 84 13.40 -25.46 6.63
C ASN A 84 13.89 -24.94 7.97
N THR A 85 15.18 -24.60 8.04
CA THR A 85 15.79 -23.90 9.18
C THR A 85 16.00 -22.42 8.87
N PRO A 86 16.05 -21.54 9.89
CA PRO A 86 16.50 -20.17 9.70
C PRO A 86 18.01 -20.15 9.35
N PHE A 87 18.43 -19.22 8.49
CA PHE A 87 19.84 -19.08 8.13
C PHE A 87 20.71 -18.75 9.36
N LYS A 88 21.82 -19.48 9.53
CA LYS A 88 22.85 -19.22 10.54
C LYS A 88 24.21 -19.02 9.90
N VAL A 89 25.10 -18.32 10.61
CA VAL A 89 26.47 -18.05 10.18
C VAL A 89 27.42 -19.05 10.86
N ILE A 90 28.36 -19.59 10.10
CA ILE A 90 29.42 -20.49 10.57
C ILE A 90 30.77 -19.90 10.19
N CYS A 91 31.71 -19.88 11.13
CA CYS A 91 33.10 -19.51 10.94
C CYS A 91 34.04 -20.63 11.38
N ASN A 92 35.33 -20.55 11.03
CA ASN A 92 36.34 -21.56 11.40
C ASN A 92 36.52 -21.79 12.91
N SER A 93 35.95 -20.94 13.77
CA SER A 93 35.94 -21.08 15.23
C SER A 93 34.64 -21.66 15.82
N SER A 94 33.64 -21.98 14.98
CA SER A 94 32.32 -22.45 15.42
C SER A 94 32.31 -23.97 15.70
N ALA A 95 31.61 -24.41 16.75
CA ALA A 95 31.36 -25.82 17.01
C ALA A 95 30.37 -26.39 15.99
N ILE A 96 30.90 -27.05 14.95
CA ILE A 96 30.11 -27.45 13.77
C ILE A 96 29.08 -28.56 14.09
N LYS A 97 29.41 -29.47 15.02
CA LYS A 97 28.54 -30.60 15.41
C LYS A 97 27.27 -30.12 16.12
N ASP A 98 27.43 -29.32 17.16
CA ASP A 98 26.37 -28.74 18.00
C ASP A 98 25.31 -28.03 17.14
N LEU A 99 25.76 -27.36 16.08
CA LEU A 99 24.91 -26.68 15.11
C LEU A 99 24.11 -27.63 14.20
N ILE A 100 24.65 -28.81 13.86
CA ILE A 100 23.91 -29.85 13.12
C ILE A 100 22.81 -30.43 14.01
N GLU A 101 23.09 -30.66 15.30
CA GLU A 101 22.07 -31.09 16.28
C GLU A 101 20.98 -30.02 16.48
N GLU A 102 21.36 -28.74 16.53
CA GLU A 102 20.41 -27.64 16.65
C GLU A 102 19.54 -27.50 15.38
N PHE A 103 20.11 -27.67 14.18
CA PHE A 103 19.35 -27.69 12.93
C PHE A 103 18.41 -28.90 12.83
N ALA A 104 18.88 -30.09 13.23
CA ALA A 104 18.06 -31.30 13.29
C ALA A 104 16.86 -31.10 14.24
N THR A 105 17.11 -30.53 15.43
CA THR A 105 16.06 -30.24 16.44
C THR A 105 15.01 -29.25 15.93
N VAL A 106 15.42 -28.22 15.18
CA VAL A 106 14.47 -27.27 14.56
C VAL A 106 13.59 -27.93 13.49
N ILE A 107 14.10 -28.93 12.77
CA ILE A 107 13.34 -29.68 11.77
C ILE A 107 12.43 -30.73 12.43
N ASP A 108 12.93 -31.45 13.45
CA ASP A 108 12.20 -32.45 14.25
C ASP A 108 10.96 -31.80 14.90
N ASN A 109 11.15 -30.68 15.63
CA ASN A 109 10.04 -29.91 16.22
C ASN A 109 9.01 -29.44 15.17
N LYS A 110 9.45 -29.06 13.96
CA LYS A 110 8.53 -28.63 12.89
C LYS A 110 7.75 -29.79 12.26
N ALA A 111 8.36 -30.97 12.16
CA ALA A 111 7.71 -32.18 11.69
C ALA A 111 6.70 -32.70 12.71
N ASP A 112 7.06 -32.69 14.00
CA ASP A 112 6.18 -33.06 15.11
C ASP A 112 4.99 -32.10 15.22
N GLU A 113 5.20 -30.78 15.19
CA GLU A 113 4.09 -29.81 15.17
C GLU A 113 3.15 -30.00 13.96
N PHE A 114 3.66 -30.41 12.81
CA PHE A 114 2.85 -30.70 11.62
C PHE A 114 2.04 -32.00 11.76
N ALA A 115 2.60 -33.01 12.44
CA ALA A 115 1.90 -34.25 12.75
C ALA A 115 0.81 -34.07 13.82
N GLU A 116 1.10 -33.28 14.87
CA GLU A 116 0.19 -33.09 16.01
C GLU A 116 -0.99 -32.15 15.73
N LYS A 117 -0.81 -31.07 14.95
CA LYS A 117 -1.76 -29.94 14.99
C LYS A 117 -2.99 -30.04 14.10
N ASP A 118 -2.89 -30.54 12.86
CA ASP A 118 -3.90 -30.14 11.83
C ASP A 118 -4.42 -31.18 10.82
N SER A 119 -3.83 -32.38 10.58
CA SER A 119 -4.46 -33.30 9.58
C SER A 119 -4.14 -34.80 9.59
N GLY A 120 -3.35 -35.34 10.52
CA GLY A 120 -3.06 -36.79 10.55
C GLY A 120 -2.24 -37.31 9.35
N TRP A 121 -1.40 -36.47 8.76
CA TRP A 121 -0.44 -36.87 7.72
C TRP A 121 0.63 -37.81 8.30
N ILE A 122 0.82 -38.97 7.67
CA ILE A 122 1.84 -39.95 8.02
C ILE A 122 3.03 -39.78 7.08
N LEU A 123 4.24 -39.62 7.64
CA LEU A 123 5.49 -39.66 6.88
C LEU A 123 5.75 -41.08 6.36
N LEU A 124 5.90 -41.24 5.04
CA LEU A 124 6.28 -42.50 4.42
C LEU A 124 7.80 -42.64 4.32
N ASN A 125 8.49 -41.61 3.82
CA ASN A 125 9.96 -41.56 3.76
C ASN A 125 10.49 -40.13 3.54
N PHE A 126 11.70 -39.86 4.01
CA PHE A 126 12.45 -38.68 3.56
C PHE A 126 13.01 -38.90 2.15
N ILE A 127 12.91 -37.86 1.31
CA ILE A 127 13.33 -37.90 -0.10
C ILE A 127 14.77 -37.40 -0.21
N HIS A 128 15.04 -36.21 0.35
CA HIS A 128 16.37 -35.61 0.37
C HIS A 128 16.44 -34.44 1.37
N LEU A 129 17.66 -34.12 1.80
CA LEU A 129 18.00 -32.89 2.51
C LEU A 129 18.67 -31.91 1.53
N GLU A 130 18.18 -30.68 1.46
CA GLU A 130 18.90 -29.58 0.80
C GLU A 130 19.65 -28.73 1.82
N ILE A 131 20.83 -28.26 1.42
CA ILE A 131 21.70 -27.38 2.19
C ILE A 131 22.08 -26.21 1.29
N ASN A 132 21.56 -25.01 1.57
CA ASN A 132 21.90 -23.81 0.82
C ASN A 132 23.02 -23.07 1.55
N ILE A 133 24.18 -22.99 0.90
CA ILE A 133 25.39 -22.36 1.43
C ILE A 133 25.65 -21.09 0.64
N ASN A 134 25.53 -19.96 1.31
CA ASN A 134 25.92 -18.65 0.79
C ASN A 134 27.29 -18.28 1.36
N LYS A 135 28.18 -17.71 0.54
CA LYS A 135 29.38 -17.03 1.04
C LYS A 135 28.91 -15.93 2.00
N PHE A 136 29.39 -15.99 3.24
CA PHE A 136 29.21 -14.91 4.19
C PHE A 136 30.56 -14.20 4.31
N ASN A 137 30.58 -12.88 4.09
CA ASN A 137 31.62 -12.06 4.67
C ASN A 137 31.14 -11.71 6.09
N PRO A 138 31.70 -12.29 7.16
CA PRO A 138 31.75 -11.56 8.41
C PRO A 138 32.65 -10.36 8.20
N LEU A 139 32.46 -9.38 9.07
CA LEU A 139 33.06 -8.08 8.97
C LEU A 139 34.55 -8.19 9.31
N ARG A 140 35.38 -8.50 8.30
CA ARG A 140 36.79 -8.15 8.34
C ARG A 140 36.87 -6.64 8.22
N ALA A 141 37.31 -5.99 9.28
CA ALA A 141 38.19 -4.86 9.06
C ALA A 141 39.54 -5.44 8.62
N SER A 142 40.24 -4.69 7.80
CA SER A 142 41.68 -4.82 7.62
C SER A 142 42.15 -3.54 6.95
N SER A 143 42.83 -2.68 7.71
CA SER A 143 43.41 -1.40 7.29
C SER A 143 42.44 -0.30 6.81
N PHE A 144 42.98 0.92 6.78
CA PHE A 144 42.37 2.16 6.30
C PHE A 144 41.76 2.06 4.89
N ILE A 145 40.45 2.32 4.78
CA ILE A 145 39.73 2.50 3.51
C ILE A 145 39.71 4.01 3.17
N GLU A 146 39.99 4.40 1.92
CA GLU A 146 39.92 5.80 1.50
C GLU A 146 38.48 6.30 1.38
N LEU A 147 38.22 7.54 1.85
CA LEU A 147 36.91 8.17 1.67
C LEU A 147 36.71 8.60 0.21
N PRO A 148 35.52 8.39 -0.37
CA PRO A 148 35.20 8.92 -1.69
C PRO A 148 35.46 10.44 -1.78
N PRO A 149 36.00 10.97 -2.90
CA PRO A 149 36.32 12.40 -3.03
C PRO A 149 35.12 13.33 -2.77
N GLU A 150 33.92 12.83 -3.07
CA GLU A 150 32.62 13.38 -2.69
C GLU A 150 32.49 13.77 -1.21
N ILE A 151 32.96 12.91 -0.30
CA ILE A 151 32.85 13.06 1.15
C ILE A 151 34.05 13.82 1.70
N VAL A 152 35.26 13.59 1.16
CA VAL A 152 36.46 14.38 1.48
C VAL A 152 36.22 15.88 1.22
N ARG A 153 35.59 16.23 0.09
CA ARG A 153 35.19 17.60 -0.25
C ARG A 153 34.20 18.23 0.74
N ARG A 154 33.45 17.44 1.52
CA ARG A 154 32.53 17.96 2.56
C ARG A 154 33.28 18.37 3.82
N GLN A 155 34.55 17.95 4.01
CA GLN A 155 35.40 18.31 5.17
C GLN A 155 34.65 18.17 6.51
N ALA A 156 33.99 17.04 6.70
CA ALA A 156 33.05 16.78 7.79
C ALA A 156 33.30 15.42 8.47
N VAL A 157 34.33 14.70 8.03
CA VAL A 157 34.70 13.35 8.47
C VAL A 157 36.21 13.30 8.65
N VAL A 158 36.65 12.75 9.77
CA VAL A 158 38.04 12.48 10.13
C VAL A 158 38.28 10.99 9.97
N ASN A 159 38.97 10.62 8.88
CA ASN A 159 39.36 9.26 8.57
C ASN A 159 40.83 9.06 8.96
N ILE A 160 41.10 8.22 9.96
CA ILE A 160 42.44 8.00 10.51
C ILE A 160 43.12 6.83 9.81
N ARG A 161 44.36 7.03 9.37
CA ARG A 161 45.22 6.02 8.78
C ARG A 161 45.74 5.05 9.83
N ASN A 162 45.08 3.92 9.98
CA ASN A 162 45.51 2.80 10.80
C ASN A 162 45.77 1.54 9.95
N ASN A 163 46.73 0.73 10.40
CA ASN A 163 47.12 -0.54 9.76
C ASN A 163 46.71 -1.75 10.64
N ASP A 164 45.67 -1.57 11.45
CA ASP A 164 45.19 -2.51 12.45
C ASP A 164 43.66 -2.64 12.39
N ASP A 165 43.07 -3.50 13.22
CA ASP A 165 41.62 -3.74 13.24
C ASP A 165 40.87 -2.81 14.24
N TYR A 166 41.55 -1.76 14.72
CA TYR A 166 41.09 -0.86 15.79
C TYR A 166 40.58 0.49 15.27
N CYS A 167 40.22 0.60 14.00
CA CYS A 167 39.72 1.84 13.37
C CYS A 167 38.56 2.52 14.13
N PHE A 168 37.69 1.72 14.76
CA PHE A 168 36.67 2.21 15.68
C PHE A 168 37.27 2.93 16.90
N ALA A 169 38.20 2.27 17.60
CA ALA A 169 38.83 2.83 18.80
C ALA A 169 39.65 4.08 18.46
N TRP A 170 40.41 4.06 17.35
CA TRP A 170 41.08 5.24 16.83
C TRP A 170 40.11 6.39 16.50
N SER A 171 38.97 6.10 15.87
CA SER A 171 37.94 7.12 15.59
C SER A 171 37.37 7.75 16.86
N ILE A 172 37.17 6.97 17.93
CA ILE A 172 36.82 7.52 19.24
C ILE A 172 37.95 8.40 19.79
N MET A 173 39.22 8.01 19.65
CA MET A 173 40.35 8.84 20.10
C MET A 173 40.43 10.21 19.41
N ALA A 174 40.10 10.30 18.11
CA ALA A 174 40.03 11.59 17.41
C ALA A 174 38.77 12.43 17.73
N ALA A 175 37.74 11.82 18.32
CA ALA A 175 36.61 12.55 18.90
C ALA A 175 36.92 13.08 20.31
N LEU A 176 37.79 12.40 21.06
CA LEU A 176 38.19 12.76 22.43
C LEU A 176 39.37 13.74 22.49
N HIS A 177 40.28 13.72 21.51
CA HIS A 177 41.55 14.47 21.56
C HIS A 177 41.82 15.26 20.27
N THR A 178 42.32 16.48 20.43
CA THR A 178 42.96 17.22 19.34
C THR A 178 44.29 16.56 18.96
N PRO A 179 44.60 16.36 17.66
CA PRO A 179 45.87 15.78 17.24
C PRO A 179 47.06 16.65 17.66
N THR A 180 48.13 16.01 18.13
CA THR A 180 49.38 16.67 18.57
C THR A 180 50.43 16.79 17.46
N GLY A 181 50.14 16.30 16.26
CA GLY A 181 51.06 16.19 15.13
C GLY A 181 50.32 16.32 13.80
N VAL A 182 50.62 15.43 12.85
CA VAL A 182 49.94 15.40 11.54
C VAL A 182 48.51 14.88 11.72
N ASP A 183 47.53 15.62 11.20
CA ASP A 183 46.12 15.18 11.18
C ASP A 183 45.98 13.78 10.54
N PHE A 184 44.96 13.02 10.96
CA PHE A 184 44.61 11.72 10.37
C PHE A 184 45.64 10.59 10.57
N VAL A 185 46.62 10.72 11.47
CA VAL A 185 47.61 9.67 11.78
C VAL A 185 47.48 9.21 13.24
N THR A 186 47.53 7.89 13.48
CA THR A 186 47.38 7.30 14.83
C THR A 186 48.40 7.81 15.85
N SER A 187 49.63 8.10 15.44
CA SER A 187 50.70 8.63 16.30
C SER A 187 50.44 10.05 16.84
N SER A 188 49.45 10.77 16.30
CA SER A 188 49.05 12.10 16.77
C SER A 188 48.03 12.05 17.92
N TYR A 189 47.67 10.86 18.40
CA TYR A 189 46.70 10.63 19.48
C TYR A 189 47.29 9.72 20.56
N PRO A 190 46.82 9.77 21.82
CA PRO A 190 47.14 8.76 22.82
C PRO A 190 46.71 7.37 22.34
N HIS A 191 47.48 6.32 22.69
CA HIS A 191 47.13 4.95 22.31
C HIS A 191 45.81 4.53 22.95
N TYR A 192 44.85 4.04 22.17
CA TYR A 192 43.47 3.84 22.63
C TYR A 192 43.35 3.05 23.94
N SER A 193 44.20 2.03 24.16
CA SER A 193 44.17 1.19 25.36
C SER A 193 44.57 1.88 26.68
N THR A 194 45.08 3.12 26.65
CA THR A 194 45.36 3.90 27.87
C THR A 194 44.21 4.80 28.29
N VAL A 195 43.19 4.95 27.44
CA VAL A 195 42.03 5.85 27.64
C VAL A 195 40.70 5.11 27.55
N LEU A 196 40.60 4.08 26.70
CA LEU A 196 39.39 3.31 26.43
C LEU A 196 39.49 1.90 27.01
N ASN A 197 38.47 1.51 27.77
CA ASN A 197 38.26 0.14 28.21
C ASN A 197 37.69 -0.71 27.06
N THR A 198 38.52 -1.62 26.54
CA THR A 198 38.17 -2.59 25.48
C THR A 198 38.01 -4.02 26.00
N ALA A 199 37.97 -4.22 27.32
CA ALA A 199 38.05 -5.54 27.93
C ALA A 199 36.87 -6.47 27.53
N GLY A 200 37.21 -7.58 26.86
CA GLY A 200 36.23 -8.55 26.38
C GLY A 200 35.37 -8.06 25.21
N ILE A 201 35.85 -7.10 24.43
CA ILE A 201 35.28 -6.75 23.13
C ILE A 201 36.23 -7.29 22.05
N ASP A 202 35.72 -8.13 21.17
CA ASP A 202 36.47 -8.60 20.01
C ASP A 202 36.56 -7.47 18.97
N PHE A 203 37.78 -7.24 18.46
CA PHE A 203 38.02 -6.30 17.36
C PHE A 203 38.24 -7.09 16.07
N PRO A 204 37.68 -6.62 14.93
CA PRO A 204 36.92 -5.38 14.75
C PRO A 204 35.49 -5.45 15.33
N ILE A 205 35.07 -4.36 15.97
CA ILE A 205 33.81 -4.32 16.73
C ILE A 205 32.57 -4.38 15.81
N SER A 206 31.63 -5.26 16.15
CA SER A 206 30.34 -5.35 15.47
C SER A 206 29.36 -4.28 15.96
N LEU A 207 28.39 -3.89 15.12
CA LEU A 207 27.32 -2.95 15.49
C LEU A 207 26.49 -3.39 16.72
N LYS A 208 26.52 -4.66 17.11
CA LYS A 208 25.86 -5.18 18.32
C LYS A 208 26.66 -4.86 19.58
N ASP A 209 27.98 -4.99 19.51
CA ASP A 209 28.89 -4.90 20.64
C ASP A 209 29.19 -3.45 21.06
N ILE A 210 28.86 -2.47 20.20
CA ILE A 210 28.91 -1.04 20.54
C ILE A 210 28.15 -0.74 21.84
N LYS A 211 26.99 -1.39 22.12
CA LYS A 211 26.27 -1.18 23.39
C LYS A 211 27.06 -1.65 24.63
N LYS A 212 27.95 -2.63 24.47
CA LYS A 212 28.88 -3.08 25.51
C LYS A 212 29.97 -2.02 25.73
N PHE A 213 30.52 -1.48 24.64
CA PHE A 213 31.51 -0.40 24.68
C PHE A 213 30.97 0.89 25.33
N GLU A 214 29.77 1.34 24.94
CA GLU A 214 29.10 2.52 25.51
C GLU A 214 28.93 2.42 27.03
N ASN A 215 28.59 1.22 27.52
CA ASN A 215 28.41 0.95 28.95
C ASN A 215 29.75 0.85 29.70
N GLN A 216 30.80 0.30 29.08
CA GLN A 216 32.14 0.21 29.67
C GLN A 216 32.87 1.56 29.75
N ASN A 217 32.61 2.49 28.83
CA ASN A 217 33.36 3.75 28.67
C ASN A 217 32.58 5.01 29.03
N ASN A 218 31.27 4.89 29.33
CA ASN A 218 30.35 6.01 29.54
C ASN A 218 30.26 7.02 28.37
N ILE A 219 30.59 6.56 27.15
CA ILE A 219 30.41 7.28 25.89
C ILE A 219 29.05 6.88 25.30
N SER A 220 28.46 7.75 24.48
CA SER A 220 27.25 7.46 23.67
C SER A 220 27.57 7.60 22.18
N ILE A 221 27.14 6.66 21.35
CA ILE A 221 27.63 6.51 19.97
C ILE A 221 26.48 6.33 18.97
N ASN A 222 26.51 7.12 17.90
CA ASN A 222 25.71 6.88 16.70
C ASN A 222 26.62 6.44 15.56
N VAL A 223 26.15 5.51 14.73
CA VAL A 223 26.85 5.05 13.51
C VAL A 223 25.94 5.24 12.31
N TYR A 224 26.41 5.98 11.32
CA TYR A 224 25.77 6.16 10.01
C TYR A 224 26.56 5.37 8.96
N GLY A 225 25.91 4.91 7.90
CA GLY A 225 26.55 4.24 6.77
C GLY A 225 26.77 5.18 5.58
N LEU A 226 27.51 4.71 4.58
CA LEU A 226 27.63 5.34 3.28
C LEU A 226 27.15 4.37 2.19
N GLU A 227 26.31 4.85 1.26
CA GLU A 227 25.79 4.03 0.16
C GLU A 227 26.03 4.74 -1.19
N LYS A 228 26.29 3.95 -2.23
CA LYS A 228 26.67 4.39 -3.57
C LYS A 228 25.48 4.24 -4.51
N TYR A 229 25.05 5.32 -5.15
CA TYR A 229 23.92 5.30 -6.10
C TYR A 229 24.30 5.96 -7.44
N TYR A 230 23.61 5.56 -8.52
CA TYR A 230 23.81 6.17 -9.84
C TYR A 230 22.78 7.28 -10.09
N ASN A 231 23.27 8.52 -10.23
CA ASN A 231 22.40 9.67 -10.49
C ASN A 231 22.14 9.82 -11.99
N LYS A 232 20.93 9.45 -12.42
CA LYS A 232 20.48 9.52 -13.83
C LYS A 232 20.54 10.93 -14.44
N ILE A 233 20.57 11.99 -13.63
CA ILE A 233 20.59 13.40 -14.08
C ILE A 233 22.03 13.88 -14.31
N SER A 234 22.95 13.60 -13.38
CA SER A 234 24.37 13.96 -13.52
C SER A 234 25.19 12.94 -14.31
N LYS A 235 24.62 11.75 -14.58
CA LYS A 235 25.25 10.57 -15.23
C LYS A 235 26.51 10.06 -14.51
N ASN A 236 26.60 10.32 -13.20
CA ASN A 236 27.72 9.93 -12.36
C ASN A 236 27.25 9.08 -11.17
N GLU A 237 28.20 8.35 -10.58
CA GLU A 237 28.01 7.70 -9.29
C GLU A 237 28.19 8.73 -8.17
N GLU A 238 27.23 8.79 -7.25
CA GLU A 238 27.17 9.71 -6.12
C GLU A 238 26.99 8.94 -4.80
N TYR A 239 27.23 9.58 -3.66
CA TYR A 239 27.22 8.94 -2.34
C TYR A 239 26.20 9.57 -1.38
N GLU A 240 25.28 8.73 -0.90
CA GLU A 240 24.31 9.03 0.15
C GLU A 240 24.82 8.57 1.52
N VAL A 241 24.42 9.26 2.59
CA VAL A 241 24.71 8.88 3.98
C VAL A 241 23.42 8.29 4.55
N ILE A 242 23.49 7.03 4.98
CA ILE A 242 22.33 6.21 5.36
C ILE A 242 22.32 5.89 6.86
N GLY A 243 21.18 5.42 7.37
CA GLY A 243 21.04 5.00 8.77
C GLY A 243 20.25 5.99 9.64
N PRO A 244 20.48 6.02 10.97
CA PRO A 244 21.55 5.34 11.70
C PRO A 244 21.52 3.81 11.61
N LEU A 245 22.69 3.21 11.42
CA LEU A 245 22.94 1.77 11.51
C LEU A 245 23.09 1.31 12.97
N HIS A 246 23.51 2.23 13.84
CA HIS A 246 23.45 2.10 15.30
C HIS A 246 23.02 3.44 15.88
N PHE A 247 22.06 3.43 16.80
CA PHE A 247 21.58 4.62 17.49
C PHE A 247 21.59 4.40 19.01
N THR A 248 22.06 5.40 19.75
CA THR A 248 22.15 5.36 21.20
C THR A 248 20.86 5.83 21.87
N ASN A 249 20.32 5.02 22.79
CA ASN A 249 19.05 5.31 23.46
C ASN A 249 19.11 6.51 24.44
N ALA A 250 20.31 6.99 24.79
CA ALA A 250 20.49 8.10 25.73
C ALA A 250 21.80 8.85 25.44
N LYS A 251 21.70 10.11 25.01
CA LYS A 251 22.87 10.96 24.76
C LYS A 251 23.56 11.32 26.08
N LYS A 252 24.85 10.96 26.17
CA LYS A 252 25.72 11.22 27.33
C LYS A 252 26.56 12.48 27.09
N ASN A 253 27.23 12.98 28.14
CA ASN A 253 28.12 14.14 28.07
C ASN A 253 29.19 14.03 26.97
N ILE A 254 29.65 12.81 26.69
CA ILE A 254 30.47 12.49 25.52
C ILE A 254 29.57 11.76 24.51
N HIS A 255 29.38 12.37 23.35
CA HIS A 255 28.61 11.84 22.24
C HIS A 255 29.44 11.85 20.97
N VAL A 256 29.51 10.73 20.26
CA VAL A 256 30.34 10.57 19.06
C VAL A 256 29.50 10.04 17.91
N ASN A 257 29.50 10.77 16.80
CA ASN A 257 28.94 10.32 15.53
C ASN A 257 30.05 9.66 14.71
N LEU A 258 29.83 8.44 14.23
CA LEU A 258 30.76 7.69 13.37
C LEU A 258 30.14 7.46 11.98
N LEU A 259 30.99 7.47 10.96
CA LEU A 259 30.65 7.01 9.61
C LEU A 259 31.30 5.63 9.41
N LEU A 260 30.48 4.65 9.06
CA LEU A 260 30.90 3.32 8.64
C LEU A 260 30.94 3.28 7.11
N ILE A 261 32.13 3.04 6.55
CA ILE A 261 32.33 2.87 5.11
C ILE A 261 32.78 1.44 4.82
N ASN A 262 32.52 1.01 3.59
CA ASN A 262 32.91 -0.28 3.04
C ASN A 262 33.70 -0.12 1.74
N ASP A 263 34.44 -1.16 1.36
CA ASP A 263 35.05 -1.31 0.04
C ASP A 263 34.31 -2.37 -0.82
N ASP A 264 34.72 -2.52 -2.07
CA ASP A 264 34.12 -3.47 -3.02
C ASP A 264 34.36 -4.95 -2.65
N ASP A 265 35.35 -5.23 -1.79
CA ASP A 265 35.61 -6.59 -1.23
C ASP A 265 34.72 -6.90 -0.01
N GLY A 266 34.10 -5.87 0.58
CA GLY A 266 33.18 -5.95 1.71
C GLY A 266 33.86 -5.88 3.07
N ASN A 267 35.05 -5.28 3.16
CA ASN A 267 35.67 -4.91 4.43
C ASN A 267 34.96 -3.68 5.02
N LEU A 268 35.12 -3.45 6.33
CA LEU A 268 34.55 -2.29 7.02
C LEU A 268 35.59 -1.40 7.69
N HIS A 269 35.36 -0.10 7.63
CA HIS A 269 36.19 0.91 8.27
C HIS A 269 35.33 1.99 8.95
N TYR A 270 35.66 2.34 10.19
CA TYR A 270 35.00 3.41 10.93
C TYR A 270 35.82 4.70 10.81
N CYS A 271 35.11 5.82 10.61
CA CYS A 271 35.64 7.18 10.62
C CYS A 271 34.85 8.05 11.61
N TYR A 272 35.44 9.11 12.15
CA TYR A 272 34.75 10.06 13.03
C TYR A 272 34.04 11.16 12.22
N ILE A 273 32.78 11.48 12.52
CA ILE A 273 32.04 12.59 11.90
C ILE A 273 32.17 13.85 12.77
N SER A 274 32.88 14.86 12.26
CA SER A 274 33.14 16.11 13.00
C SER A 274 32.07 17.20 12.81
N ASP A 275 31.29 17.18 11.71
CA ASP A 275 30.07 17.98 11.57
C ASP A 275 29.03 17.22 10.71
N LEU A 276 28.06 16.60 11.39
CA LEU A 276 26.99 15.82 10.76
C LEU A 276 26.09 16.66 9.84
N SER A 277 25.88 17.95 10.16
CA SER A 277 25.11 18.82 9.28
C SER A 277 25.89 19.16 8.01
N LYS A 278 27.20 19.40 8.10
CA LYS A 278 28.05 19.68 6.94
C LYS A 278 28.11 18.46 6.02
N LEU A 279 28.19 17.26 6.60
CA LEU A 279 28.14 15.98 5.89
C LEU A 279 26.82 15.77 5.10
N ILE A 280 25.67 15.98 5.74
CA ILE A 280 24.35 15.61 5.17
C ILE A 280 23.67 16.76 4.39
N SER A 281 24.08 18.01 4.59
CA SER A 281 23.45 19.23 4.03
C SER A 281 23.00 19.15 2.55
N LYS A 282 23.82 18.59 1.66
CA LYS A 282 23.54 18.47 0.22
C LYS A 282 22.42 17.49 -0.13
N GLN A 283 22.20 16.44 0.67
CA GLN A 283 21.12 15.47 0.45
C GLN A 283 19.76 16.10 0.79
N LEU A 284 19.72 16.92 1.84
CA LEU A 284 18.49 17.57 2.32
C LEU A 284 18.09 18.83 1.53
N SER A 285 19.03 19.53 0.88
CA SER A 285 18.71 20.80 0.23
C SER A 285 19.69 21.25 -0.85
N LYS A 286 19.16 21.89 -1.90
CA LYS A 286 19.95 22.61 -2.92
C LYS A 286 20.36 24.04 -2.49
N HIS A 287 20.04 24.46 -1.27
CA HIS A 287 20.34 25.81 -0.77
C HIS A 287 21.55 25.81 0.19
N ASN A 288 22.52 26.70 -0.08
CA ASN A 288 23.81 26.82 0.63
C ASN A 288 23.73 27.39 2.07
N GLY A 289 22.62 27.21 2.79
CA GLY A 289 22.46 27.63 4.18
C GLY A 289 22.78 26.50 5.16
N ARG A 290 23.49 26.80 6.26
CA ARG A 290 23.71 25.85 7.37
C ARG A 290 22.36 25.31 7.85
N LYS A 291 22.31 24.01 8.15
CA LYS A 291 21.16 23.34 8.76
C LYS A 291 21.48 23.01 10.21
N TYR A 292 20.44 22.77 10.99
CA TYR A 292 20.55 22.31 12.37
C TYR A 292 19.77 21.00 12.44
N LEU A 293 20.48 19.88 12.59
CA LEU A 293 19.90 18.53 12.50
C LEU A 293 19.65 17.98 13.90
N CYS A 294 18.49 17.36 14.13
CA CYS A 294 18.30 16.51 15.31
C CYS A 294 18.90 15.14 15.04
N GLU A 295 19.89 14.72 15.85
CA GLU A 295 20.56 13.42 15.70
C GLU A 295 19.62 12.23 15.96
N GLY A 296 18.52 12.44 16.72
CA GLY A 296 17.54 11.41 17.06
C GLY A 296 16.51 11.13 15.97
N CYS A 297 15.78 12.16 15.52
CA CYS A 297 14.71 12.00 14.53
C CYS A 297 15.15 12.32 13.08
N LEU A 298 16.38 12.77 12.87
CA LEU A 298 16.94 13.27 11.60
C LEU A 298 16.18 14.43 10.94
N GLN A 299 15.26 15.09 11.66
CA GLN A 299 14.62 16.31 11.19
C GLN A 299 15.62 17.48 11.19
N TYR A 300 15.58 18.30 10.14
CA TYR A 300 16.41 19.49 10.01
C TYR A 300 15.63 20.78 10.22
N PHE A 301 16.33 21.78 10.76
CA PHE A 301 15.83 23.12 11.06
C PHE A 301 16.73 24.18 10.38
N ASP A 302 16.16 25.37 10.19
CA ASP A 302 16.84 26.55 9.62
C ASP A 302 17.65 27.34 10.65
N THR A 303 17.39 27.12 11.94
CA THR A 303 17.90 27.91 13.07
C THR A 303 18.15 27.02 14.28
N GLU A 304 19.22 27.30 15.03
CA GLU A 304 19.60 26.50 16.20
C GLU A 304 18.54 26.54 17.30
N GLN A 305 17.88 27.69 17.47
CA GLN A 305 16.79 27.89 18.44
C GLN A 305 15.62 26.92 18.20
N LYS A 306 15.28 26.61 16.94
CA LYS A 306 14.24 25.62 16.63
C LYS A 306 14.69 24.19 16.90
N LEU A 307 15.96 23.87 16.68
CA LEU A 307 16.53 22.58 17.08
C LEU A 307 16.55 22.43 18.62
N GLN A 308 16.96 23.46 19.34
CA GLN A 308 16.95 23.48 20.81
C GLN A 308 15.52 23.34 21.35
N TYR A 309 14.54 24.04 20.77
CA TYR A 309 13.12 23.88 21.11
C TYR A 309 12.64 22.45 20.82
N HIS A 310 12.91 21.92 19.62
CA HIS A 310 12.53 20.56 19.23
C HIS A 310 13.10 19.51 20.19
N ASN A 311 14.40 19.57 20.48
CA ASN A 311 15.07 18.67 21.43
C ASN A 311 14.54 18.80 22.88
N SER A 312 13.89 19.92 23.22
CA SER A 312 13.36 20.19 24.57
C SER A 312 11.87 19.84 24.74
N TYR A 313 11.09 19.82 23.66
CA TYR A 313 9.62 19.76 23.72
C TYR A 313 8.93 18.82 22.70
N ASP A 314 9.65 18.35 21.67
CA ASP A 314 9.08 17.58 20.55
C ASP A 314 9.80 16.23 20.31
N CYS A 315 11.12 16.15 20.49
CA CYS A 315 11.90 14.91 20.44
C CYS A 315 11.80 14.15 21.77
N ASP A 316 11.75 12.80 21.72
CA ASP A 316 11.55 11.85 22.84
C ASP A 316 10.30 12.06 23.72
N HIS A 317 9.58 13.16 23.56
CA HIS A 317 8.36 13.47 24.29
C HIS A 317 7.14 12.95 23.53
N VAL A 318 6.33 12.11 24.18
CA VAL A 318 4.99 11.74 23.68
C VAL A 318 4.09 12.96 23.83
N LYS A 319 4.16 13.85 22.83
CA LYS A 319 3.42 15.11 22.80
C LYS A 319 1.94 14.84 22.53
N ILE A 320 1.19 14.60 23.59
CA ILE A 320 -0.26 14.68 23.57
C ILE A 320 -0.60 16.16 23.32
N ASN A 321 -0.80 16.52 22.04
CA ASN A 321 -1.46 17.75 21.66
C ASN A 321 -2.92 17.67 22.11
N LEU A 322 -3.16 17.89 23.40
CA LEU A 322 -4.46 18.25 23.94
C LEU A 322 -4.88 19.51 23.16
N PRO A 323 -5.98 19.48 22.40
CA PRO A 323 -6.34 20.60 21.54
C PRO A 323 -6.58 21.83 22.42
N SER A 324 -6.03 22.96 22.01
CA SER A 324 -5.87 24.09 22.90
C SER A 324 -7.20 24.79 23.22
N LYS A 325 -7.15 25.65 24.24
CA LYS A 325 -8.18 26.67 24.47
C LYS A 325 -7.84 27.99 23.75
N GLU A 326 -7.00 27.94 22.72
CA GLU A 326 -6.77 29.11 21.86
C GLU A 326 -7.96 29.33 20.93
N LEU A 327 -8.16 30.61 20.58
CA LEU A 327 -9.33 31.10 19.89
C LEU A 327 -9.06 31.18 18.38
N LEU A 328 -9.24 30.07 17.67
CA LEU A 328 -9.13 30.02 16.21
C LEU A 328 -10.27 30.80 15.55
N LYS A 329 -9.90 31.68 14.61
CA LYS A 329 -10.84 32.46 13.79
C LYS A 329 -10.93 31.84 12.38
N ASP A 330 -12.11 31.35 12.00
CA ASP A 330 -12.31 30.80 10.65
C ASP A 330 -12.44 31.88 9.57
N LYS A 331 -12.46 31.46 8.30
CA LYS A 331 -12.50 32.37 7.14
C LYS A 331 -13.75 33.25 7.10
N CYS A 332 -14.84 32.83 7.74
CA CYS A 332 -16.07 33.62 7.88
C CYS A 332 -16.01 34.59 9.07
N GLY A 333 -14.87 34.66 9.77
CA GLY A 333 -14.65 35.53 10.91
C GLY A 333 -15.07 34.93 12.25
N ASN A 334 -15.57 33.69 12.28
CA ASN A 334 -16.05 33.08 13.53
C ASN A 334 -14.88 32.66 14.41
N VAL A 335 -14.89 33.17 15.64
CA VAL A 335 -14.05 32.64 16.70
C VAL A 335 -14.66 31.35 17.27
N ALA A 336 -13.82 30.35 17.57
CA ALA A 336 -14.12 29.18 18.38
C ALA A 336 -12.83 28.63 19.02
N TYR A 337 -12.94 27.83 20.08
CA TYR A 337 -11.80 27.13 20.64
C TYR A 337 -11.32 26.00 19.72
N GLU A 338 -10.01 25.77 19.63
CA GLU A 338 -9.43 24.66 18.85
C GLU A 338 -9.97 23.28 19.30
N ASN A 339 -10.25 23.12 20.60
CA ASN A 339 -10.83 21.89 21.14
C ASN A 339 -12.30 21.60 20.79
N ILE A 340 -12.93 22.38 19.90
CA ILE A 340 -14.30 22.14 19.43
C ILE A 340 -14.27 21.70 17.97
N LEU A 341 -14.43 20.40 17.74
CA LEU A 341 -14.66 19.83 16.41
C LEU A 341 -15.97 20.37 15.82
N LYS A 342 -15.85 21.16 14.76
CA LYS A 342 -16.96 21.69 13.95
C LYS A 342 -16.56 21.76 12.48
N PHE A 343 -17.53 21.72 11.58
CA PHE A 343 -17.26 22.01 10.17
C PHE A 343 -16.95 23.50 10.00
N ILE A 344 -15.73 23.84 9.56
CA ILE A 344 -15.27 25.23 9.36
C ILE A 344 -15.15 25.65 7.89
N ASN A 345 -15.22 24.69 6.97
CA ASN A 345 -15.01 24.91 5.54
C ASN A 345 -16.35 24.99 4.81
N TYR A 346 -17.27 25.83 5.30
CA TYR A 346 -18.63 25.99 4.77
C TYR A 346 -18.70 26.16 3.24
N GLN A 347 -17.70 26.81 2.63
CA GLN A 347 -17.58 26.93 1.18
C GLN A 347 -17.46 25.59 0.42
N LYS A 348 -17.13 24.48 1.10
CA LYS A 348 -17.09 23.12 0.54
C LYS A 348 -18.42 22.35 0.64
N GLN A 349 -19.46 22.92 1.26
CA GLN A 349 -20.83 22.38 1.15
C GLN A 349 -21.53 22.80 -0.15
N MET A 350 -20.91 23.68 -0.94
CA MET A 350 -21.41 24.01 -2.27
C MET A 350 -21.22 22.85 -3.23
N GLU A 351 -22.35 22.29 -3.67
CA GLU A 351 -22.44 21.42 -4.83
C GLU A 351 -21.85 22.09 -6.08
N VAL A 352 -21.14 21.30 -6.88
CA VAL A 352 -20.56 21.72 -8.15
C VAL A 352 -21.65 21.76 -9.23
N PRO A 353 -21.72 22.82 -10.07
CA PRO A 353 -22.79 22.98 -11.05
C PRO A 353 -22.67 22.02 -12.24
N PHE A 354 -21.44 21.61 -12.55
CA PHE A 354 -21.08 20.67 -13.60
C PHE A 354 -20.02 19.71 -13.08
N VAL A 355 -20.10 18.45 -13.48
CA VAL A 355 -19.10 17.40 -13.26
C VAL A 355 -18.89 16.67 -14.58
N ILE A 356 -17.65 16.37 -14.95
CA ILE A 356 -17.36 15.57 -16.13
C ILE A 356 -16.88 14.19 -15.66
N TYR A 357 -17.56 13.13 -16.11
CA TYR A 357 -17.12 11.74 -15.97
C TYR A 357 -16.53 11.30 -17.30
N ALA A 358 -15.35 10.69 -17.33
CA ALA A 358 -14.68 10.32 -18.57
C ALA A 358 -13.92 8.98 -18.45
N ASP A 359 -13.78 8.27 -19.57
CA ASP A 359 -12.99 7.05 -19.66
C ASP A 359 -12.38 6.86 -21.07
N PHE A 360 -11.39 5.98 -21.18
CA PHE A 360 -10.60 5.72 -22.41
C PHE A 360 -10.43 4.22 -22.66
N GLU A 361 -10.37 3.83 -23.94
CA GLU A 361 -9.85 2.53 -24.37
C GLU A 361 -8.57 2.68 -25.20
N CYS A 362 -7.65 1.72 -25.05
CA CYS A 362 -6.32 1.75 -25.64
C CYS A 362 -5.99 0.46 -26.42
N ILE A 363 -5.34 0.62 -27.57
CA ILE A 363 -4.71 -0.46 -28.34
C ILE A 363 -3.37 -0.83 -27.68
N LEU A 364 -3.02 -2.13 -27.64
CA LEU A 364 -1.76 -2.62 -27.07
C LEU A 364 -0.76 -2.97 -28.17
N LYS A 365 -0.16 -1.94 -28.78
CA LYS A 365 0.83 -2.11 -29.84
C LYS A 365 2.12 -2.75 -29.28
N PRO A 366 2.58 -3.89 -29.78
CA PRO A 366 3.81 -4.55 -29.29
C PRO A 366 5.05 -3.72 -29.62
N LEU A 367 6.00 -3.69 -28.68
CA LEU A 367 7.30 -3.06 -28.88
C LEU A 367 8.26 -4.07 -29.54
N ASN A 368 8.96 -3.63 -30.59
CA ASN A 368 9.92 -4.48 -31.29
C ASN A 368 11.14 -4.76 -30.41
N ASN A 369 11.50 -6.04 -30.26
CA ASN A 369 12.59 -6.50 -29.38
C ASN A 369 13.94 -5.81 -29.63
N ASN A 370 14.17 -5.25 -30.82
CA ASN A 370 15.42 -4.54 -31.16
C ASN A 370 15.59 -3.20 -30.43
N GLU A 371 14.55 -2.64 -29.81
CA GLU A 371 14.63 -1.43 -28.97
C GLU A 371 14.89 -1.75 -27.49
N ASN A 372 14.72 -3.02 -27.08
CA ASN A 372 15.08 -3.52 -25.75
C ASN A 372 16.60 -3.76 -25.66
N VAL A 373 17.39 -2.68 -25.80
CA VAL A 373 18.82 -2.69 -25.46
C VAL A 373 18.94 -2.80 -23.94
N GLU A 374 19.34 -3.97 -23.46
CA GLU A 374 19.56 -4.24 -22.04
C GLU A 374 20.71 -3.39 -21.48
N ASP A 375 20.40 -2.22 -20.91
CA ASP A 375 21.28 -1.55 -19.94
C ASP A 375 21.19 -2.30 -18.60
N PRO A 376 22.24 -3.02 -18.16
CA PRO A 376 22.17 -3.88 -16.97
C PRO A 376 21.88 -3.13 -15.67
N ASN A 377 22.00 -1.79 -15.66
CA ASN A 377 21.77 -0.94 -14.50
C ASN A 377 20.40 -0.22 -14.51
N SER A 378 19.51 -0.48 -15.49
CA SER A 378 18.29 0.32 -15.67
C SER A 378 16.95 -0.46 -15.62
N SER A 379 16.62 -0.94 -14.41
CA SER A 379 15.33 -1.53 -13.99
C SER A 379 14.99 -2.93 -14.49
N TYR A 380 14.40 -3.74 -13.59
CA TYR A 380 13.97 -5.12 -13.85
C TYR A 380 12.63 -5.21 -14.60
N THR A 381 12.29 -4.22 -15.44
CA THR A 381 10.94 -4.06 -16.02
C THR A 381 11.00 -4.05 -17.54
N VAL A 382 10.77 -5.22 -18.14
CA VAL A 382 10.68 -5.38 -19.60
C VAL A 382 9.41 -4.69 -20.12
N LYS A 383 9.57 -3.73 -21.04
CA LYS A 383 8.44 -3.11 -21.74
C LYS A 383 8.01 -4.02 -22.89
N LYS A 384 6.80 -4.58 -22.81
CA LYS A 384 6.22 -5.44 -23.86
C LYS A 384 5.36 -4.67 -24.87
N PHE A 385 4.56 -3.71 -24.41
CA PHE A 385 3.55 -3.02 -25.21
C PHE A 385 3.54 -1.50 -24.99
N GLU A 386 3.16 -0.76 -26.02
CA GLU A 386 2.82 0.66 -26.03
C GLU A 386 1.28 0.79 -26.01
N HIS A 387 0.75 1.49 -25.00
CA HIS A 387 -0.69 1.77 -24.91
C HIS A 387 -1.00 3.01 -25.74
N ILE A 388 -1.77 2.85 -26.83
CA ILE A 388 -2.21 3.96 -27.69
C ILE A 388 -3.70 4.21 -27.47
N PRO A 389 -4.11 5.36 -26.91
CA PRO A 389 -5.52 5.72 -26.79
C PRO A 389 -6.20 5.78 -28.15
N TYR A 390 -7.32 5.08 -28.31
CA TYR A 390 -8.07 5.00 -29.58
C TYR A 390 -9.50 5.52 -29.49
N SER A 391 -10.14 5.39 -28.33
CA SER A 391 -11.45 5.96 -28.09
C SER A 391 -11.58 6.54 -26.69
N PHE A 392 -12.48 7.50 -26.56
CA PHE A 392 -12.91 8.04 -25.28
C PHE A 392 -14.42 8.26 -25.29
N ALA A 393 -14.99 8.31 -24.09
CA ALA A 393 -16.31 8.85 -23.85
C ALA A 393 -16.25 9.79 -22.64
N TYR A 394 -17.01 10.89 -22.66
CA TYR A 394 -17.24 11.70 -21.47
C TYR A 394 -18.68 12.19 -21.37
N TYR A 395 -19.16 12.25 -20.12
CA TYR A 395 -20.48 12.74 -19.76
C TYR A 395 -20.33 13.95 -18.82
N ILE A 396 -20.75 15.10 -19.31
CA ILE A 396 -20.93 16.31 -18.51
C ILE A 396 -22.31 16.22 -17.84
N LYS A 397 -22.33 16.04 -16.52
CA LYS A 397 -23.54 16.10 -15.71
C LYS A 397 -23.73 17.50 -15.14
N CYS A 398 -24.88 18.10 -15.42
CA CYS A 398 -25.37 19.29 -14.73
C CYS A 398 -26.09 18.88 -13.42
N SER A 399 -26.01 19.71 -12.38
CA SER A 399 -26.72 19.46 -11.09
C SER A 399 -28.00 20.28 -10.90
N PHE A 400 -28.30 21.25 -11.76
CA PHE A 400 -29.45 22.17 -11.61
C PHE A 400 -30.48 22.12 -12.74
N ASP A 401 -30.10 21.61 -13.92
CA ASP A 401 -31.00 21.41 -15.07
C ASP A 401 -30.36 20.40 -16.04
N ASP A 402 -30.99 19.24 -16.21
CA ASP A 402 -30.46 18.14 -17.01
C ASP A 402 -30.38 18.45 -18.51
N ALA A 403 -31.09 19.47 -19.01
CA ALA A 403 -31.00 19.91 -20.40
C ALA A 403 -29.61 20.49 -20.77
N TYR A 404 -28.76 20.80 -19.79
CA TYR A 404 -27.36 21.19 -19.99
C TYR A 404 -26.36 20.05 -19.77
N SER A 405 -26.84 18.82 -19.56
CA SER A 405 -25.96 17.64 -19.52
C SER A 405 -25.64 17.17 -20.94
N LYS A 406 -24.38 16.82 -21.21
CA LYS A 406 -23.87 16.50 -22.56
C LYS A 406 -23.07 15.20 -22.53
N PHE A 407 -23.31 14.31 -23.49
CA PHE A 407 -22.47 13.14 -23.74
C PHE A 407 -21.67 13.34 -25.03
N GLU A 408 -20.36 13.11 -24.97
CA GLU A 408 -19.43 13.19 -26.10
C GLU A 408 -18.68 11.85 -26.21
N LYS A 409 -18.44 11.38 -27.44
CA LYS A 409 -17.69 10.16 -27.70
C LYS A 409 -16.86 10.29 -28.98
N TYR A 410 -15.69 9.67 -28.99
CA TYR A 410 -14.82 9.64 -30.17
C TYR A 410 -14.12 8.28 -30.30
N ARG A 411 -13.88 7.85 -31.53
CA ARG A 411 -13.11 6.66 -31.93
C ARG A 411 -12.27 7.07 -33.14
N GLY A 412 -10.95 6.94 -33.07
CA GLY A 412 -10.06 7.34 -34.15
C GLY A 412 -8.60 7.57 -33.72
N LEU A 413 -7.77 7.97 -34.67
CA LEU A 413 -6.41 8.42 -34.42
C LEU A 413 -6.41 9.72 -33.59
N ASP A 414 -5.32 9.99 -32.88
CA ASP A 414 -5.14 11.21 -32.07
C ASP A 414 -6.25 11.45 -31.02
N SER A 415 -6.87 10.36 -30.52
CA SER A 415 -8.01 10.44 -29.60
C SER A 415 -7.70 11.21 -28.31
N GLU A 416 -6.44 11.21 -27.86
CA GLU A 416 -5.96 11.98 -26.72
C GLU A 416 -5.95 13.50 -26.99
N LYS A 417 -5.64 13.91 -28.22
CA LYS A 417 -5.68 15.32 -28.64
C LYS A 417 -7.12 15.77 -28.86
N VAL A 418 -7.94 14.93 -29.49
CA VAL A 418 -9.37 15.20 -29.69
C VAL A 418 -10.08 15.30 -28.34
N PHE A 419 -9.75 14.46 -27.36
CA PHE A 419 -10.26 14.55 -25.99
C PHE A 419 -9.97 15.90 -25.36
N ILE A 420 -8.70 16.30 -25.30
CA ILE A 420 -8.29 17.57 -24.67
C ILE A 420 -8.93 18.76 -25.37
N ASN A 421 -8.96 18.77 -26.71
CA ASN A 421 -9.57 19.85 -27.48
C ASN A 421 -11.08 19.98 -27.26
N SER A 422 -11.84 18.87 -27.29
CA SER A 422 -13.29 18.89 -27.06
C SER A 422 -13.62 19.23 -25.59
N LEU A 423 -12.86 18.68 -24.64
CA LEU A 423 -13.01 18.95 -23.21
C LEU A 423 -12.73 20.43 -22.89
N GLU A 424 -11.68 21.02 -23.49
CA GLU A 424 -11.37 22.45 -23.34
C GLU A 424 -12.48 23.32 -23.94
N GLN A 425 -12.96 22.99 -25.15
CA GLN A 425 -14.06 23.74 -25.78
C GLN A 425 -15.34 23.69 -24.95
N ASP A 426 -15.76 22.52 -24.48
CA ASP A 426 -16.94 22.39 -23.61
C ASP A 426 -16.75 23.12 -22.28
N ALA A 427 -15.58 22.98 -21.64
CA ALA A 427 -15.29 23.67 -20.37
C ALA A 427 -15.29 25.20 -20.54
N LEU A 428 -14.75 25.72 -21.65
CA LEU A 428 -14.79 27.15 -21.98
C LEU A 428 -16.22 27.63 -22.28
N ASN A 429 -17.02 26.84 -23.01
CA ASN A 429 -18.42 27.14 -23.30
C ASN A 429 -19.27 27.20 -22.02
N LEU A 430 -19.12 26.21 -21.13
CA LEU A 430 -19.77 26.20 -19.82
C LEU A 430 -19.31 27.35 -18.94
N TYR A 431 -17.99 27.64 -18.93
CA TYR A 431 -17.44 28.76 -18.19
C TYR A 431 -18.02 30.11 -18.68
N HIS A 432 -18.04 30.35 -19.99
CA HIS A 432 -18.57 31.59 -20.56
C HIS A 432 -20.09 31.73 -20.40
N THR A 433 -20.85 30.63 -20.44
CA THR A 433 -22.31 30.64 -20.34
C THR A 433 -22.81 30.78 -18.90
N PHE A 434 -22.18 30.09 -17.94
CA PHE A 434 -22.72 29.95 -16.58
C PHE A 434 -21.82 30.47 -15.44
N LEU A 435 -20.50 30.52 -15.61
CA LEU A 435 -19.56 30.77 -14.50
C LEU A 435 -18.89 32.15 -14.54
N LYS A 436 -18.65 32.69 -15.74
CA LYS A 436 -17.95 33.97 -15.99
C LYS A 436 -18.72 35.19 -15.47
N THR A 437 -20.04 35.16 -15.55
CA THR A 437 -20.91 36.28 -15.14
C THR A 437 -21.96 35.76 -14.15
N PRO A 438 -21.79 35.98 -12.83
CA PRO A 438 -22.78 35.54 -11.86
C PRO A 438 -24.10 36.30 -12.07
N LYS A 439 -25.22 35.56 -12.19
CA LYS A 439 -26.55 36.18 -12.24
C LYS A 439 -26.80 36.98 -10.97
N LYS A 440 -27.49 38.12 -11.13
CA LYS A 440 -28.03 38.89 -10.01
C LYS A 440 -29.12 38.06 -9.30
N MET A 441 -29.39 38.37 -8.04
CA MET A 441 -30.50 37.77 -7.31
C MET A 441 -31.82 38.13 -7.99
N ASN A 442 -32.71 37.15 -8.11
CA ASN A 442 -34.09 37.35 -8.57
C ASN A 442 -34.87 38.18 -7.53
N THR A 443 -35.98 38.80 -7.93
CA THR A 443 -36.86 39.50 -6.97
C THR A 443 -37.45 38.50 -5.97
N LEU A 444 -37.20 38.73 -4.69
CA LEU A 444 -37.74 37.91 -3.59
C LEU A 444 -39.28 37.89 -3.64
N THR A 445 -39.87 36.71 -3.49
CA THR A 445 -41.31 36.57 -3.23
C THR A 445 -41.66 37.10 -1.84
N GLU A 446 -42.92 37.43 -1.60
CA GLU A 446 -43.40 37.90 -0.28
C GLU A 446 -43.11 36.89 0.84
N LEU A 447 -43.19 35.59 0.54
CA LEU A 447 -42.86 34.50 1.46
C LEU A 447 -41.36 34.43 1.77
N GLU A 448 -40.49 34.54 0.76
CA GLU A 448 -39.04 34.59 0.96
C GLU A 448 -38.62 35.85 1.71
N GLN A 449 -39.22 37.01 1.40
CA GLN A 449 -38.96 38.27 2.08
C GLN A 449 -39.39 38.21 3.55
N THR A 450 -40.56 37.62 3.84
CA THR A 450 -41.04 37.39 5.20
C THR A 450 -40.12 36.43 5.96
N THR A 451 -39.69 35.35 5.31
CA THR A 451 -38.74 34.37 5.88
C THR A 451 -37.38 35.01 6.14
N HIS A 452 -36.85 35.80 5.19
CA HIS A 452 -35.62 36.57 5.33
C HIS A 452 -35.69 37.55 6.50
N ASN A 453 -36.80 38.29 6.63
CA ASN A 453 -37.00 39.27 7.68
C ASN A 453 -37.04 38.61 9.06
N ASN A 454 -37.81 37.53 9.22
CA ASN A 454 -38.02 36.83 10.49
C ASN A 454 -36.83 35.94 10.91
N ALA A 455 -35.97 35.53 9.97
CA ALA A 455 -34.83 34.68 10.26
C ALA A 455 -33.80 35.34 11.19
N LYS A 456 -33.44 34.60 12.25
CA LYS A 456 -32.48 34.99 13.29
C LYS A 456 -31.08 34.42 13.06
N ASN A 457 -30.95 33.33 12.32
CA ASN A 457 -29.70 32.61 12.10
C ASN A 457 -29.31 32.58 10.61
N CYS A 458 -28.00 32.52 10.35
CA CYS A 458 -27.39 32.38 9.03
C CYS A 458 -27.52 30.95 8.51
N HIS A 459 -28.07 30.75 7.29
CA HIS A 459 -28.26 29.40 6.73
C HIS A 459 -26.93 28.67 6.41
N ILE A 460 -25.82 29.41 6.30
CA ILE A 460 -24.50 28.86 5.95
C ILE A 460 -23.76 28.30 7.17
N CYS A 461 -23.97 28.85 8.37
CA CYS A 461 -23.18 28.51 9.56
C CYS A 461 -24.00 28.44 10.87
N ASP A 462 -25.33 28.45 10.77
CA ASP A 462 -26.35 28.31 11.84
C ASP A 462 -26.29 29.34 12.98
N LYS A 463 -25.38 30.30 12.92
CA LYS A 463 -25.16 31.31 13.97
C LYS A 463 -26.09 32.52 13.85
N PRO A 464 -26.38 33.22 14.97
CA PRO A 464 -27.19 34.44 14.97
C PRO A 464 -26.66 35.54 14.03
N LEU A 465 -27.58 36.24 13.37
CA LEU A 465 -27.33 37.36 12.48
C LEU A 465 -27.40 38.68 13.28
N LEU A 466 -26.26 39.35 13.46
CA LEU A 466 -26.11 40.46 14.41
C LEU A 466 -26.00 41.82 13.69
N GLY A 467 -26.97 42.09 12.82
CA GLY A 467 -27.06 43.32 12.03
C GLY A 467 -26.38 43.28 10.66
N ASP A 468 -25.54 42.27 10.39
CA ASP A 468 -24.82 42.06 9.13
C ASP A 468 -25.55 41.13 8.14
N LYS A 469 -26.88 41.02 8.28
CA LYS A 469 -27.74 40.13 7.49
C LYS A 469 -27.78 40.57 6.02
N VAL A 470 -27.33 39.69 5.13
CA VAL A 470 -27.45 39.82 3.67
C VAL A 470 -28.26 38.65 3.10
N ALA A 471 -28.84 38.82 1.92
CA ALA A 471 -29.47 37.74 1.16
C ALA A 471 -28.41 36.99 0.34
N ASN A 472 -28.30 35.68 0.54
CA ASN A 472 -27.46 34.79 -0.25
C ASN A 472 -28.29 34.12 -1.35
N HIS A 473 -27.76 34.05 -2.57
CA HIS A 473 -28.47 33.54 -3.75
C HIS A 473 -27.60 32.59 -4.59
N CYS A 474 -28.23 31.89 -5.53
CA CYS A 474 -27.54 31.06 -6.49
C CYS A 474 -27.04 31.92 -7.66
N HIS A 475 -25.72 31.99 -7.87
CA HIS A 475 -25.12 32.75 -8.96
C HIS A 475 -25.45 32.21 -10.37
N ILE A 476 -26.05 31.02 -10.50
CA ILE A 476 -26.43 30.41 -11.80
C ILE A 476 -27.94 30.55 -12.09
N THR A 477 -28.82 30.40 -11.09
CA THR A 477 -30.28 30.51 -11.29
C THR A 477 -30.86 31.85 -10.88
N GLY A 478 -30.13 32.63 -10.08
CA GLY A 478 -30.63 33.87 -9.45
C GLY A 478 -31.45 33.63 -8.17
N ASN A 479 -31.88 32.39 -7.91
CA ASN A 479 -32.79 32.06 -6.82
C ASN A 479 -32.18 32.33 -5.44
N TYR A 480 -32.98 32.87 -4.53
CA TYR A 480 -32.60 33.06 -3.14
C TYR A 480 -32.37 31.70 -2.45
N ARG A 481 -31.39 31.65 -1.55
CA ARG A 481 -31.00 30.44 -0.81
C ARG A 481 -31.24 30.57 0.69
N GLY A 482 -31.13 31.78 1.24
CA GLY A 482 -31.29 32.03 2.66
C GLY A 482 -30.56 33.29 3.12
N PRO A 483 -30.79 33.71 4.38
CA PRO A 483 -30.11 34.83 4.98
C PRO A 483 -28.72 34.40 5.46
N ALA A 484 -27.74 35.30 5.35
CA ALA A 484 -26.35 35.02 5.67
C ALA A 484 -25.65 36.20 6.34
N HIS A 485 -24.56 35.92 7.06
CA HIS A 485 -23.55 36.95 7.40
C HIS A 485 -22.87 37.44 6.13
N SER A 486 -22.45 38.71 6.10
CA SER A 486 -21.77 39.30 4.93
C SER A 486 -20.52 38.51 4.53
N LEU A 487 -19.68 38.09 5.49
CA LEU A 487 -18.50 37.26 5.22
C LEU A 487 -18.86 35.84 4.76
N CYS A 488 -19.92 35.22 5.30
CA CYS A 488 -20.38 33.91 4.85
C CYS A 488 -20.80 33.97 3.37
N ASN A 489 -21.57 34.98 2.98
CA ASN A 489 -21.98 35.22 1.59
C ASN A 489 -20.78 35.45 0.64
N ILE A 490 -19.76 36.19 1.09
CA ILE A 490 -18.54 36.44 0.30
C ILE A 490 -17.69 35.17 0.10
N ASN A 491 -17.72 34.24 1.05
CA ASN A 491 -16.94 32.99 1.01
C ASN A 491 -17.69 31.81 0.35
N TYR A 492 -19.03 31.77 0.44
CA TYR A 492 -19.87 30.70 -0.07
C TYR A 492 -20.12 30.85 -1.58
N LYS A 493 -19.06 30.65 -2.36
CA LYS A 493 -19.04 30.80 -3.81
C LYS A 493 -18.83 29.47 -4.53
N ILE A 494 -19.42 29.39 -5.71
CA ILE A 494 -19.20 28.30 -6.68
C ILE A 494 -17.69 28.20 -6.96
N PRO A 495 -17.09 26.99 -6.96
CA PRO A 495 -15.68 26.81 -7.33
C PRO A 495 -15.40 27.26 -8.77
N ASN A 496 -14.21 27.80 -8.99
CA ASN A 496 -13.76 28.31 -10.30
C ASN A 496 -13.14 27.22 -11.20
N PHE A 497 -13.54 25.96 -11.02
CA PHE A 497 -13.08 24.81 -11.79
C PHE A 497 -14.25 23.84 -12.01
N ILE A 498 -14.17 23.06 -13.08
CA ILE A 498 -15.06 21.93 -13.33
C ILE A 498 -14.27 20.64 -13.02
N PRO A 499 -14.72 19.79 -12.09
CA PRO A 499 -14.04 18.53 -11.80
C PRO A 499 -14.22 17.54 -12.95
N VAL A 500 -13.13 16.88 -13.32
CA VAL A 500 -13.10 15.72 -14.23
C VAL A 500 -12.79 14.47 -13.40
N ILE A 501 -13.59 13.43 -13.56
CA ILE A 501 -13.54 12.17 -12.81
C ILE A 501 -13.30 11.05 -13.81
N MET A 502 -12.17 10.35 -13.66
CA MET A 502 -11.87 9.14 -14.42
C MET A 502 -12.19 7.90 -13.58
N HIS A 503 -12.58 6.81 -14.26
CA HIS A 503 -12.58 5.42 -13.78
C HIS A 503 -13.77 4.90 -12.92
N THR A 504 -14.24 3.69 -13.28
CA THR A 504 -15.04 2.73 -12.49
C THR A 504 -16.28 3.23 -11.73
N LEU A 505 -17.12 4.06 -12.38
CA LEU A 505 -18.49 4.28 -11.89
C LEU A 505 -19.36 3.02 -12.00
N ALA A 506 -19.30 2.31 -13.14
CA ALA A 506 -20.21 1.24 -13.53
C ALA A 506 -20.26 0.05 -12.53
N ASP A 507 -19.11 -0.40 -12.02
CA ASP A 507 -19.01 -1.53 -11.06
C ASP A 507 -19.72 -1.25 -9.72
N THR A 508 -20.09 0.02 -9.44
CA THR A 508 -20.73 0.43 -8.19
C THR A 508 -22.25 0.65 -8.32
N LEU A 509 -22.78 0.73 -9.53
CA LEU A 509 -24.21 0.96 -9.79
C LEU A 509 -24.97 -0.37 -9.80
N ILE A 510 -25.99 -0.50 -8.96
CA ILE A 510 -26.94 -1.63 -9.05
C ILE A 510 -27.75 -1.52 -10.35
N ASP A 511 -28.42 -2.62 -10.74
CA ASP A 511 -29.25 -2.73 -11.95
C ASP A 511 -30.26 -1.58 -12.15
N GLU A 512 -30.58 -0.88 -11.06
CA GLU A 512 -31.56 0.20 -10.94
C GLU A 512 -30.93 1.61 -10.86
N GLN A 513 -29.69 1.80 -10.41
CA GLN A 513 -29.19 3.18 -10.18
C GLN A 513 -28.86 3.92 -11.47
N CYS A 514 -28.31 3.13 -12.38
CA CYS A 514 -28.34 3.29 -13.80
C CYS A 514 -29.66 3.95 -14.35
N LYS A 515 -29.66 4.88 -15.36
CA LYS A 515 -30.88 5.48 -15.99
C LYS A 515 -31.13 5.52 -17.54
N GLU A 516 -30.21 5.21 -18.48
CA GLU A 516 -30.51 4.94 -19.93
C GLU A 516 -30.40 3.51 -20.69
N ILE A 517 -29.94 2.32 -20.20
CA ILE A 517 -29.86 0.97 -20.88
C ILE A 517 -31.28 0.57 -21.18
N LYS A 518 -32.11 0.27 -20.17
CA LYS A 518 -33.42 -0.34 -20.44
C LYS A 518 -34.39 0.62 -21.14
N LYS A 519 -33.94 1.83 -21.53
CA LYS A 519 -34.59 2.75 -22.49
C LYS A 519 -34.16 2.51 -23.96
N ILE A 520 -33.11 1.72 -24.20
CA ILE A 520 -32.39 1.52 -25.47
C ILE A 520 -32.13 0.02 -25.74
N PHE A 521 -32.01 -0.80 -24.70
CA PHE A 521 -31.96 -2.26 -24.72
C PHE A 521 -33.00 -2.77 -23.70
N GLU A 522 -34.25 -2.84 -24.14
CA GLU A 522 -35.41 -3.18 -23.29
C GLU A 522 -35.43 -4.68 -22.89
N ASP A 523 -34.69 -5.53 -23.61
CA ASP A 523 -34.59 -6.96 -23.32
C ASP A 523 -33.75 -7.27 -22.07
N GLU A 524 -34.25 -8.21 -21.26
CA GLU A 524 -33.65 -8.54 -19.96
C GLU A 524 -32.40 -9.44 -20.07
N GLU A 525 -32.15 -10.13 -21.19
CA GLU A 525 -30.89 -10.87 -21.42
C GLU A 525 -29.78 -9.91 -21.89
N GLN A 526 -30.08 -9.08 -22.90
CA GLN A 526 -29.20 -8.01 -23.39
C GLN A 526 -28.75 -7.10 -22.24
N PHE A 527 -29.69 -6.57 -21.44
CA PHE A 527 -29.40 -5.74 -20.28
C PHE A 527 -28.40 -6.40 -19.30
N LYS A 528 -28.57 -7.70 -19.01
CA LYS A 528 -27.67 -8.42 -18.09
C LYS A 528 -26.29 -8.71 -18.67
N LEU A 529 -26.18 -8.88 -19.98
CA LEU A 529 -24.89 -9.12 -20.66
C LEU A 529 -24.00 -7.87 -20.65
N LEU A 530 -24.59 -6.69 -20.81
CA LEU A 530 -23.90 -5.39 -20.79
C LEU A 530 -23.43 -4.96 -19.39
N ARG A 531 -24.17 -5.30 -18.32
CA ARG A 531 -23.80 -4.95 -16.94
C ARG A 531 -22.65 -5.77 -16.34
N GLN A 532 -22.27 -6.87 -16.97
CA GLN A 532 -21.16 -7.72 -16.52
C GLN A 532 -19.86 -7.27 -17.21
N LYS A 533 -18.72 -7.26 -16.50
CA LYS A 533 -17.42 -6.89 -17.10
C LYS A 533 -17.11 -7.69 -18.36
N GLY A 534 -16.87 -7.04 -19.49
CA GLY A 534 -16.57 -7.70 -20.76
C GLY A 534 -15.27 -8.51 -20.73
N VAL A 535 -15.21 -9.59 -21.53
CA VAL A 535 -13.97 -10.31 -21.85
C VAL A 535 -13.47 -9.75 -23.17
N PHE A 536 -12.26 -9.18 -23.20
CA PHE A 536 -11.71 -8.47 -24.36
C PHE A 536 -10.31 -9.00 -24.72
N PRO A 537 -9.99 -9.23 -26.01
CA PRO A 537 -8.76 -9.89 -26.42
C PRO A 537 -7.61 -8.87 -26.53
N TYR A 538 -7.15 -8.34 -25.39
CA TYR A 538 -6.20 -7.22 -25.32
C TYR A 538 -4.87 -7.46 -26.08
N ILE A 539 -4.39 -8.70 -26.22
CA ILE A 539 -3.19 -9.01 -27.04
C ILE A 539 -3.51 -9.05 -28.52
N TYR A 540 -4.71 -9.52 -28.90
CA TYR A 540 -5.09 -9.60 -30.30
C TYR A 540 -5.15 -8.22 -30.92
N ILE A 541 -5.70 -7.25 -30.20
CA ILE A 541 -5.85 -5.85 -30.61
C ILE A 541 -4.52 -5.09 -30.45
N ASP A 542 -3.58 -5.42 -31.35
CA ASP A 542 -2.27 -4.79 -31.50
C ASP A 542 -2.20 -3.70 -32.59
N SER A 543 -3.22 -3.64 -33.45
CA SER A 543 -3.27 -2.75 -34.62
C SER A 543 -4.69 -2.19 -34.86
N PHE A 544 -4.79 -1.15 -35.69
CA PHE A 544 -6.07 -0.50 -36.01
C PHE A 544 -6.92 -1.34 -36.96
N GLU A 545 -6.29 -2.07 -37.88
CA GLU A 545 -6.95 -2.92 -38.88
C GLU A 545 -7.82 -4.00 -38.21
N LYS A 546 -7.35 -4.56 -37.09
CA LYS A 546 -8.07 -5.60 -36.32
C LYS A 546 -9.30 -5.09 -35.58
N LEU A 547 -9.49 -3.78 -35.46
CA LEU A 547 -10.69 -3.17 -34.89
C LEU A 547 -11.79 -2.94 -35.93
N GLU A 548 -11.49 -3.16 -37.21
CA GLU A 548 -12.41 -3.13 -38.35
C GLU A 548 -12.69 -4.57 -38.88
N GLU A 549 -12.26 -5.61 -38.16
CA GLU A 549 -12.56 -7.01 -38.48
C GLU A 549 -14.02 -7.36 -38.13
N THR A 550 -14.75 -7.91 -39.10
CA THR A 550 -16.20 -8.23 -38.99
C THR A 550 -16.50 -9.60 -38.39
N ALA A 551 -15.57 -10.18 -37.61
CA ALA A 551 -15.74 -11.47 -36.97
C ALA A 551 -15.08 -11.50 -35.58
N LEU A 552 -15.71 -12.18 -34.63
CA LEU A 552 -15.14 -12.36 -33.29
C LEU A 552 -13.81 -13.16 -33.36
N PRO A 553 -12.73 -12.71 -32.69
CA PRO A 553 -11.48 -13.48 -32.61
C PRO A 553 -11.69 -14.86 -31.96
N LYS A 554 -10.87 -15.84 -32.34
CA LYS A 554 -10.92 -17.20 -31.78
C LYS A 554 -10.46 -17.20 -30.32
N LYS A 555 -10.95 -18.16 -29.53
CA LYS A 555 -10.58 -18.36 -28.12
C LYS A 555 -9.07 -18.26 -27.84
N ASP A 556 -8.25 -18.86 -28.70
CA ASP A 556 -6.78 -18.86 -28.55
C ASP A 556 -6.18 -17.45 -28.59
N GLN A 557 -6.83 -16.51 -29.26
CA GLN A 557 -6.42 -15.11 -29.43
C GLN A 557 -6.82 -14.23 -28.22
N PHE A 558 -7.62 -14.76 -27.29
CA PHE A 558 -7.94 -14.14 -25.99
C PHE A 558 -6.92 -14.46 -24.88
N PHE A 559 -5.75 -15.03 -25.22
CA PHE A 559 -4.68 -15.33 -24.25
C PHE A 559 -4.22 -14.08 -23.46
N ASN A 560 -3.91 -14.27 -22.18
CA ASN A 560 -3.49 -13.20 -21.26
C ASN A 560 -2.02 -13.36 -20.82
N SER A 561 -1.12 -12.57 -21.38
CA SER A 561 0.33 -12.59 -21.11
C SER A 561 0.78 -11.82 -19.85
N LEU A 562 -0.19 -11.35 -19.05
CA LEU A 562 0.03 -10.84 -17.70
C LEU A 562 -0.19 -11.92 -16.63
N THR A 563 -1.02 -12.93 -16.91
CA THR A 563 -1.20 -14.11 -16.02
C THR A 563 -0.65 -15.42 -16.60
N ASP A 564 -0.29 -15.42 -17.89
CA ASP A 564 0.17 -16.58 -18.67
C ASP A 564 -0.92 -17.65 -18.91
N GLU A 565 -2.18 -17.22 -18.98
CA GLU A 565 -3.38 -18.07 -19.02
C GLU A 565 -4.22 -17.84 -20.28
N HIS A 566 -4.87 -18.90 -20.76
CA HIS A 566 -5.99 -18.78 -21.70
C HIS A 566 -7.30 -18.60 -20.93
N ILE A 567 -8.26 -17.85 -21.50
CA ILE A 567 -9.62 -17.78 -20.96
C ILE A 567 -10.28 -19.17 -20.97
N THR A 568 -11.18 -19.41 -20.01
CA THR A 568 -11.98 -20.64 -19.95
C THR A 568 -13.00 -20.72 -21.08
N ASP A 569 -13.54 -21.92 -21.35
CA ASP A 569 -14.63 -22.08 -22.31
C ASP A 569 -15.90 -21.34 -21.87
N GLU A 570 -16.18 -21.32 -20.56
CA GLU A 570 -17.31 -20.60 -19.95
C GLU A 570 -17.19 -19.08 -20.16
N GLU A 571 -15.99 -18.53 -20.02
CA GLU A 571 -15.71 -17.11 -20.31
C GLU A 571 -15.81 -16.80 -21.81
N TYR A 572 -15.39 -17.72 -22.69
CA TYR A 572 -15.46 -17.52 -24.16
C TYR A 572 -16.88 -17.65 -24.75
N GLN A 573 -17.78 -18.41 -24.11
CA GLN A 573 -19.21 -18.41 -24.49
C GLN A 573 -19.84 -17.02 -24.36
N ARG A 574 -19.28 -16.12 -23.54
CA ARG A 574 -19.86 -14.81 -23.28
C ARG A 574 -19.61 -13.75 -24.38
N PRO A 575 -18.39 -13.50 -24.89
CA PRO A 575 -18.21 -12.63 -26.05
C PRO A 575 -18.91 -13.19 -27.30
N LEU A 576 -19.02 -14.52 -27.45
CA LEU A 576 -19.88 -15.14 -28.46
C LEU A 576 -21.35 -14.72 -28.28
N LYS A 577 -21.94 -14.94 -27.09
CA LYS A 577 -23.35 -14.53 -26.83
C LYS A 577 -23.57 -13.02 -26.98
N VAL A 578 -22.58 -12.17 -26.70
CA VAL A 578 -22.67 -10.73 -26.98
C VAL A 578 -22.66 -10.48 -28.49
N TRP A 579 -21.73 -11.07 -29.23
CA TRP A 579 -21.60 -10.87 -30.67
C TRP A 579 -22.89 -11.27 -31.43
N ASP A 580 -23.46 -12.40 -31.06
CA ASP A 580 -24.68 -12.94 -31.68
C ASP A 580 -25.96 -12.21 -31.24
N LEU A 581 -26.14 -11.90 -29.95
CA LEU A 581 -27.39 -11.34 -29.41
C LEU A 581 -27.58 -9.83 -29.70
N PHE A 582 -26.50 -9.12 -30.03
CA PHE A 582 -26.52 -7.70 -30.39
C PHE A 582 -26.28 -7.46 -31.89
N GLU A 583 -26.24 -8.53 -32.70
CA GLU A 583 -25.95 -8.47 -34.15
C GLU A 583 -24.70 -7.61 -34.44
N CYS A 584 -23.63 -7.83 -33.68
CA CYS A 584 -22.50 -6.90 -33.59
C CYS A 584 -21.69 -6.79 -34.88
N GLU A 585 -21.89 -5.70 -35.62
CA GLU A 585 -20.87 -5.14 -36.51
C GLU A 585 -19.77 -4.39 -35.71
N ASN A 586 -20.11 -3.80 -34.55
CA ASN A 586 -19.21 -3.24 -33.50
C ASN A 586 -20.02 -2.80 -32.23
N SER A 587 -19.39 -2.24 -31.19
CA SER A 587 -19.85 -2.30 -29.77
C SER A 587 -20.37 -0.99 -29.10
N PHE A 588 -21.40 -1.03 -28.21
CA PHE A 588 -21.97 0.12 -27.41
C PHE A 588 -22.69 -0.25 -26.06
N ILE A 589 -22.98 0.70 -25.12
CA ILE A 589 -23.48 0.49 -23.70
C ILE A 589 -24.31 1.70 -23.10
N LEU A 590 -25.25 1.51 -22.11
CA LEU A 590 -25.85 2.52 -21.14
C LEU A 590 -26.28 1.99 -19.68
N GLU A 591 -27.50 2.26 -19.09
CA GLU A 591 -28.02 2.02 -17.65
C GLU A 591 -29.64 1.97 -17.19
N VAL A 592 -30.45 1.30 -16.27
CA VAL A 592 -31.92 1.78 -15.84
C VAL A 592 -32.63 1.38 -14.45
N THR A 593 -33.39 2.29 -13.75
CA THR A 593 -34.25 2.22 -12.47
C THR A 593 -35.54 1.34 -12.26
N THR A 594 -35.97 1.17 -10.98
CA THR A 594 -37.29 0.65 -10.45
C THR A 594 -37.81 1.37 -9.17
N GLU A 595 -38.94 0.93 -8.57
CA GLU A 595 -39.63 1.52 -7.38
C GLU A 595 -39.72 0.67 -6.08
N ASN A 596 -39.93 -0.67 -6.12
CA ASN A 596 -40.15 -1.48 -4.89
C ASN A 596 -39.63 -2.93 -4.98
N VAL A 597 -38.42 -3.15 -4.44
CA VAL A 597 -37.68 -4.42 -4.50
C VAL A 597 -38.42 -5.63 -3.89
N TYR A 598 -39.18 -5.48 -2.80
CA TYR A 598 -39.84 -6.64 -2.16
C TYR A 598 -41.02 -7.17 -2.97
N HIS A 599 -41.69 -6.29 -3.73
CA HIS A 599 -42.73 -6.67 -4.69
C HIS A 599 -42.14 -7.45 -5.87
N ASP A 600 -41.00 -6.98 -6.38
CA ASP A 600 -40.28 -7.61 -7.50
C ASP A 600 -39.61 -8.93 -7.10
N MET A 601 -39.18 -9.07 -5.83
CA MET A 601 -38.79 -10.36 -5.23
C MET A 601 -39.95 -11.34 -5.15
N ASN A 602 -41.14 -10.92 -4.68
CA ASN A 602 -42.32 -11.79 -4.60
C ASN A 602 -42.77 -12.27 -6.00
N ARG A 603 -42.76 -11.38 -7.00
CA ARG A 603 -42.97 -11.72 -8.42
C ARG A 603 -41.98 -12.79 -8.92
N ASN A 604 -40.73 -12.73 -8.45
CA ASN A 604 -39.64 -13.61 -8.88
C ASN A 604 -39.30 -14.72 -7.86
N ILE A 605 -40.21 -15.09 -6.95
CA ILE A 605 -39.94 -15.98 -5.80
C ILE A 605 -39.19 -17.27 -6.14
N HIS A 606 -39.37 -17.81 -7.35
CA HIS A 606 -38.66 -18.99 -7.85
C HIS A 606 -37.12 -18.83 -7.95
N LYS A 607 -36.61 -17.60 -8.11
CA LYS A 607 -35.17 -17.25 -8.18
C LYS A 607 -34.53 -16.99 -6.80
N PHE A 608 -35.34 -16.82 -5.76
CA PHE A 608 -34.88 -16.48 -4.41
C PHE A 608 -34.96 -17.67 -3.46
N ASP A 609 -34.15 -17.62 -2.39
CA ASP A 609 -34.26 -18.51 -1.24
C ASP A 609 -34.80 -17.71 -0.04
N THR A 610 -36.01 -18.03 0.38
CA THR A 610 -36.72 -17.41 1.51
C THR A 610 -36.88 -18.37 2.69
N SER A 611 -36.14 -19.48 2.74
CA SER A 611 -36.19 -20.48 3.81
C SER A 611 -35.93 -19.97 5.23
N ASN A 612 -35.37 -18.76 5.36
CA ASN A 612 -35.11 -18.08 6.63
C ASN A 612 -36.23 -17.08 7.04
N TYR A 613 -37.28 -16.90 6.24
CA TYR A 613 -38.45 -16.10 6.59
C TYR A 613 -39.34 -16.84 7.60
N VAL A 614 -40.02 -16.06 8.45
CA VAL A 614 -41.04 -16.59 9.38
C VAL A 614 -42.42 -16.64 8.71
N PRO A 615 -43.31 -17.57 9.12
CA PRO A 615 -44.70 -17.57 8.67
C PRO A 615 -45.39 -16.24 8.99
N ASN A 616 -46.23 -15.76 8.07
CA ASN A 616 -46.98 -14.49 8.19
C ASN A 616 -46.08 -13.27 8.48
N ASN A 617 -44.94 -13.18 7.80
CA ASN A 617 -44.06 -12.00 7.84
C ASN A 617 -44.71 -10.76 7.18
N MET A 618 -44.26 -9.56 7.57
CA MET A 618 -44.85 -8.28 7.16
C MET A 618 -44.76 -7.94 5.66
N HIS A 619 -43.91 -8.65 4.90
CA HIS A 619 -43.80 -8.52 3.45
C HIS A 619 -44.58 -9.60 2.69
N ASN A 620 -45.34 -10.44 3.41
CA ASN A 620 -46.14 -11.55 2.89
C ASN A 620 -45.35 -12.52 1.99
N MET A 621 -44.05 -12.69 2.27
CA MET A 621 -43.14 -13.54 1.48
C MET A 621 -43.40 -15.02 1.80
N SER A 622 -43.64 -15.81 0.75
CA SER A 622 -43.74 -17.27 0.82
C SER A 622 -42.41 -17.90 1.26
N ILE A 623 -42.43 -18.92 2.12
CA ILE A 623 -41.23 -19.64 2.57
C ILE A 623 -40.91 -20.78 1.59
N THR A 624 -39.71 -20.76 1.00
CA THR A 624 -39.19 -21.87 0.18
C THR A 624 -38.37 -22.86 1.01
N GLN A 625 -38.09 -24.05 0.47
CA GLN A 625 -36.94 -24.83 0.91
C GLN A 625 -35.64 -24.14 0.46
N SER A 626 -34.54 -24.33 1.19
CA SER A 626 -33.23 -23.74 0.83
C SER A 626 -32.61 -24.51 -0.33
N VAL A 627 -32.18 -23.80 -1.37
CA VAL A 627 -31.63 -24.38 -2.60
C VAL A 627 -30.39 -23.61 -3.01
N VAL A 628 -29.28 -24.33 -3.22
CA VAL A 628 -27.99 -23.76 -3.65
C VAL A 628 -28.15 -23.06 -5.00
N GLY A 629 -27.53 -21.89 -5.16
CA GLY A 629 -27.59 -21.08 -6.39
C GLY A 629 -28.74 -20.08 -6.47
N LYS A 630 -29.66 -20.05 -5.50
CA LYS A 630 -30.72 -19.02 -5.41
C LYS A 630 -30.28 -17.81 -4.59
N PHE A 631 -30.85 -16.65 -4.89
CA PHE A 631 -30.57 -15.40 -4.17
C PHE A 631 -31.23 -15.41 -2.78
N LYS A 632 -30.44 -15.44 -1.72
CA LYS A 632 -30.94 -15.41 -0.33
C LYS A 632 -30.93 -13.99 0.24
N ASP A 633 -32.06 -13.53 0.77
CA ASP A 633 -32.07 -12.36 1.65
C ASP A 633 -31.54 -12.76 3.03
N GLU A 634 -30.31 -12.34 3.36
CA GLU A 634 -29.65 -12.66 4.63
C GLU A 634 -30.45 -12.22 5.88
N TYR A 635 -31.30 -11.19 5.78
CA TYR A 635 -31.95 -10.55 6.92
C TYR A 635 -33.44 -10.93 7.08
N ALA A 636 -33.97 -11.76 6.18
CA ALA A 636 -35.30 -12.35 6.25
C ALA A 636 -36.43 -11.33 6.41
N GLY A 637 -36.46 -10.31 5.54
CA GLY A 637 -37.52 -9.30 5.52
C GLY A 637 -37.46 -8.31 6.67
N LYS A 638 -36.26 -8.03 7.19
CA LYS A 638 -36.02 -7.03 8.24
C LYS A 638 -35.31 -5.82 7.65
N PRO A 639 -35.93 -4.63 7.61
CA PRO A 639 -35.26 -3.41 7.16
C PRO A 639 -33.97 -3.14 7.95
N ILE A 640 -32.89 -2.86 7.21
CA ILE A 640 -31.61 -2.43 7.79
C ILE A 640 -31.70 -0.92 8.07
N VAL A 641 -31.92 -0.56 9.33
CA VAL A 641 -32.01 0.84 9.76
C VAL A 641 -30.63 1.50 9.98
N ALA A 642 -29.55 0.73 10.13
CA ALA A 642 -28.18 1.23 9.99
C ALA A 642 -27.16 0.13 9.65
N PHE A 643 -26.11 0.51 8.92
CA PHE A 643 -24.94 -0.34 8.63
C PHE A 643 -23.63 0.42 8.91
N TYR A 644 -22.71 -0.22 9.62
CA TYR A 644 -21.39 0.31 9.99
C TYR A 644 -20.30 -0.69 9.58
N GLY A 645 -19.74 -0.52 8.38
CA GLY A 645 -18.60 -1.31 7.90
C GLY A 645 -17.28 -0.68 8.31
N THR A 646 -16.37 -1.48 8.89
CA THR A 646 -15.02 -1.05 9.28
C THR A 646 -13.91 -1.77 8.50
N GLY A 647 -14.22 -2.83 7.76
CA GLY A 647 -13.28 -3.50 6.87
C GLY A 647 -13.88 -4.69 6.12
N ALA A 648 -13.06 -5.36 5.29
CA ALA A 648 -13.48 -6.56 4.59
C ALA A 648 -13.87 -7.68 5.57
N LYS A 649 -15.13 -8.12 5.52
CA LYS A 649 -15.73 -9.07 6.49
C LYS A 649 -15.66 -8.59 7.96
N ALA A 650 -15.69 -7.27 8.18
CA ALA A 650 -15.78 -6.61 9.49
C ALA A 650 -16.85 -5.49 9.46
N TYR A 651 -18.00 -5.75 10.08
CA TYR A 651 -19.16 -4.85 10.06
C TYR A 651 -20.12 -5.07 11.23
N CYS A 652 -20.93 -4.05 11.52
CA CYS A 652 -22.06 -4.11 12.43
C CYS A 652 -23.35 -3.65 11.73
N VAL A 653 -24.44 -4.40 11.90
CA VAL A 653 -25.76 -4.14 11.28
C VAL A 653 -26.78 -3.91 12.37
N LYS A 654 -27.56 -2.83 12.25
CA LYS A 654 -28.74 -2.58 13.08
C LYS A 654 -30.00 -2.83 12.26
N THR A 655 -30.79 -3.79 12.71
CA THR A 655 -32.18 -4.00 12.27
C THR A 655 -33.11 -3.39 13.32
N GLU A 656 -34.40 -3.23 13.01
CA GLU A 656 -35.39 -2.69 13.95
C GLU A 656 -35.45 -3.49 15.28
N ASN A 657 -35.27 -4.81 15.20
CA ASN A 657 -35.40 -5.74 16.32
C ASN A 657 -34.07 -6.29 16.87
N GLY A 658 -32.91 -5.73 16.49
CA GLY A 658 -31.63 -6.21 17.01
C GLY A 658 -30.37 -5.72 16.31
N LEU A 659 -29.22 -5.93 16.98
CA LEU A 659 -27.88 -5.56 16.54
C LEU A 659 -27.05 -6.82 16.25
N ILE A 660 -26.42 -6.88 15.07
CA ILE A 660 -25.56 -7.98 14.63
C ILE A 660 -24.13 -7.46 14.50
N LYS A 661 -23.14 -8.19 15.04
CA LYS A 661 -21.69 -7.87 14.95
C LYS A 661 -20.98 -9.01 14.23
N LYS A 662 -20.19 -8.73 13.18
CA LYS A 662 -19.38 -9.74 12.48
C LYS A 662 -17.98 -9.20 12.21
N ALA A 663 -16.95 -9.97 12.57
CA ALA A 663 -15.56 -9.70 12.20
C ALA A 663 -14.80 -11.02 11.98
N LYS A 664 -14.19 -11.20 10.80
CA LYS A 664 -13.42 -12.42 10.48
C LYS A 664 -12.27 -12.60 11.49
N GLY A 665 -12.21 -13.77 12.12
CA GLY A 665 -11.18 -14.12 13.12
C GLY A 665 -11.55 -13.77 14.57
N PHE A 666 -12.75 -13.23 14.83
CA PHE A 666 -13.26 -13.03 16.19
C PHE A 666 -14.43 -13.98 16.50
N VAL A 667 -14.40 -14.58 17.69
CA VAL A 667 -15.51 -15.35 18.26
C VAL A 667 -16.52 -14.40 18.91
N GLU A 668 -17.81 -14.62 18.67
CA GLU A 668 -18.89 -13.66 19.00
C GLU A 668 -18.95 -13.29 20.50
N SER A 669 -18.72 -14.26 21.39
CA SER A 669 -18.67 -14.07 22.85
C SER A 669 -17.56 -13.12 23.34
N ASN A 670 -16.58 -12.78 22.49
CA ASN A 670 -15.53 -11.83 22.83
C ASN A 670 -15.88 -10.36 22.54
N PHE A 671 -16.95 -10.06 21.79
CA PHE A 671 -17.35 -8.67 21.55
C PHE A 671 -17.80 -7.98 22.86
N ASP A 672 -18.63 -8.66 23.65
CA ASP A 672 -19.19 -8.07 24.86
C ASP A 672 -18.19 -8.12 26.04
N ARG A 673 -17.37 -9.18 26.12
CA ARG A 673 -16.23 -9.25 27.05
C ARG A 673 -15.19 -8.15 26.86
N LYS A 674 -15.07 -7.58 25.66
CA LYS A 674 -14.17 -6.45 25.36
C LYS A 674 -14.88 -5.09 25.29
N GLY A 675 -16.17 -5.03 25.63
CA GLY A 675 -16.93 -3.77 25.64
C GLY A 675 -17.06 -3.11 24.27
N LEU A 676 -17.18 -3.88 23.18
CA LEU A 676 -17.35 -3.35 21.83
C LEU A 676 -18.83 -3.13 21.51
N PHE A 677 -19.26 -1.88 21.57
CA PHE A 677 -20.64 -1.42 21.36
C PHE A 677 -20.89 -0.91 19.93
N ALA A 678 -22.16 -0.69 19.58
CA ALA A 678 -22.56 -0.14 18.27
C ALA A 678 -21.97 1.27 18.02
N SER A 679 -21.78 2.04 19.09
CA SER A 679 -21.09 3.34 19.06
C SER A 679 -19.69 3.23 18.49
N ASP A 680 -18.99 2.13 18.72
CA ASP A 680 -17.55 2.06 18.51
C ASP A 680 -17.26 1.67 17.06
N PHE A 681 -18.09 0.80 16.48
CA PHE A 681 -18.13 0.57 15.03
C PHE A 681 -18.53 1.84 14.27
N ARG A 682 -19.47 2.64 14.82
CA ARG A 682 -19.85 3.92 14.24
C ARG A 682 -18.72 4.95 14.31
N VAL A 683 -18.08 5.12 15.46
CA VAL A 683 -16.96 6.05 15.67
C VAL A 683 -15.75 5.65 14.83
N MET A 684 -15.41 4.35 14.77
CA MET A 684 -14.35 3.85 13.87
C MET A 684 -14.65 4.17 12.40
N HIS A 685 -15.91 4.00 11.96
CA HIS A 685 -16.37 4.33 10.61
C HIS A 685 -16.42 5.85 10.32
N GLU A 686 -16.57 6.68 11.36
CA GLU A 686 -16.53 8.15 11.27
C GLU A 686 -15.09 8.71 11.43
N LEU A 687 -14.12 7.89 11.87
CA LEU A 687 -12.71 8.28 12.09
C LEU A 687 -11.71 7.72 11.04
N THR A 688 -12.06 6.73 10.23
CA THR A 688 -11.14 6.22 9.20
C THR A 688 -10.87 7.28 8.11
N PRO A 689 -9.61 7.65 7.83
CA PRO A 689 -9.29 8.57 6.74
C PRO A 689 -9.60 7.92 5.37
N PRO A 690 -9.86 8.72 4.31
CA PRO A 690 -10.36 8.25 3.01
C PRO A 690 -9.26 7.60 2.14
N ARG A 691 -8.60 6.56 2.66
CA ARG A 691 -7.67 5.71 1.91
C ARG A 691 -8.03 4.22 1.94
N THR A 692 -8.97 3.78 2.78
CA THR A 692 -9.64 2.47 2.62
C THR A 692 -11.03 2.49 3.23
N LEU A 693 -12.04 2.87 2.45
CA LEU A 693 -13.45 2.83 2.87
C LEU A 693 -14.32 2.17 1.79
N PHE A 694 -14.48 0.85 1.89
CA PHE A 694 -15.59 0.14 1.26
C PHE A 694 -16.89 0.64 1.92
N LEU A 695 -17.69 1.42 1.19
CA LEU A 695 -18.85 2.10 1.77
C LEU A 695 -20.17 1.73 1.07
N LYS A 696 -20.54 0.45 1.21
CA LYS A 696 -21.91 0.00 0.95
C LYS A 696 -22.84 0.66 1.98
N LYS A 697 -23.64 1.65 1.56
CA LYS A 697 -24.69 2.26 2.40
C LYS A 697 -25.97 2.48 1.61
N CYS A 698 -26.96 1.65 1.90
CA CYS A 698 -28.35 1.98 1.68
C CYS A 698 -28.83 2.87 2.84
N ILE A 699 -29.77 3.78 2.58
CA ILE A 699 -30.52 4.50 3.61
C ILE A 699 -32.00 4.29 3.31
N ILE A 700 -32.70 3.61 4.22
CA ILE A 700 -34.16 3.48 4.22
C ILE A 700 -34.69 4.37 5.34
N SER A 701 -35.62 5.27 5.00
CA SER A 701 -36.47 5.95 5.99
C SER A 701 -37.79 6.32 5.33
N GLY A 702 -38.85 5.56 5.62
CA GLY A 702 -40.21 5.88 5.17
C GLY A 702 -40.95 6.77 6.17
N SER A 703 -42.04 7.40 5.71
CA SER A 703 -43.04 8.03 6.55
C SER A 703 -44.44 7.59 6.08
N ILE A 704 -45.33 7.31 7.03
CA ILE A 704 -46.68 6.82 6.77
C ILE A 704 -47.67 7.98 6.95
N SER A 705 -48.51 8.21 5.94
CA SER A 705 -49.76 8.97 6.08
C SER A 705 -50.81 8.41 5.13
N ASN A 706 -51.89 7.85 5.69
CA ASN A 706 -53.03 7.36 4.92
C ASN A 706 -53.84 8.54 4.35
N SER A 707 -54.23 8.51 3.07
CA SER A 707 -55.66 8.40 2.69
C SER A 707 -55.93 8.45 1.17
N SER A 708 -56.77 7.52 0.71
CA SER A 708 -57.77 7.64 -0.37
C SER A 708 -57.40 8.00 -1.84
N SER A 709 -58.08 7.27 -2.74
CA SER A 709 -58.58 7.66 -4.08
C SER A 709 -57.60 7.94 -5.24
N MET A 710 -57.60 7.00 -6.19
CA MET A 710 -57.58 7.20 -7.65
C MET A 710 -58.75 8.11 -8.12
N PRO A 711 -58.85 8.54 -9.40
CA PRO A 711 -57.88 8.47 -10.52
C PRO A 711 -57.62 9.83 -11.21
N VAL A 712 -56.60 9.88 -12.07
CA VAL A 712 -56.68 9.99 -13.55
C VAL A 712 -55.26 9.93 -14.12
#